data_AF-A0A238H686-F1
#
_entry.id   AF-A0A238H686-F1
#
_cell.length_a   1.000
_cell.length_b   1.000
_cell.length_c   1.000
_cell.angle_alpha   90.00
_cell.angle_beta   90.00
_cell.angle_gamma   90.00
#
_symmetry.space_group_name_H-M   'P 1'
#
loop_
_entity.id
_entity.type
_entity.pdbx_description
1 polymer ?
#
loop_
_entity_poly.entity_id
_entity_poly.type
_entity_poly.pdbx_seq_one_letter_code
_entity_poly.pdbx_strand_id
1 'polypeptide(L)'
;MSADALHWYGAYALDRYYSGLEALAVFVAIVIFVSSLDDLFIDAWFWARTLYRRFTIERRHRPLTAAQLHARAEQPIAIMVPAWLEYDVIAAMLEDMIRVLDYRRYVVFVGTYRNDARTIAEVERMRRRYRQLRRVEVPHDGPTCKADCLNWVIQAIFKHERDAGIEFAGVVLHDSEDVLHPLELKFFNYLLPRKDMIQLPVTSLERHWFELVAGTYMDEFAEWHAKDLVVRESLAGVVPSAGVGTCFSRRALLALIDESHNQPFNTDSLTEDYDVGARLGKLGMQSIFARFPVTFATRRKSWFGLGPEREFTLTMPLCVREFFPDTFRTAYRQRARWTLGIGLQGWRQTGFSGSLANRYLLLRDRKGIVTAFVGILGYVLVAQFLLFALADALGVAPPFTVSPLSDSRWFSTLLWLNACALTLRAVQRAYFVTRLYGWEHGLLSVPRMVIGNFVNFMAVSRAWRLFVSHLVTGKRLAWDKTMHDFPSADGLTERRQRLGELLVSWQAIDAAQLESALHDDHAREAPLGRVLMAKGWLDDETLAEAIAFQADLERGRLDVRALARHDAALPLETIVRHRVLPQGGDDAGNAIVLSANPLDAATLAELARGLGTSVVQRIVREGEIADGLRLLCGRSAASAVPAAGNAGARRDSAHHHDDVAAARTSRDRTDATPDGIAASTSCDACDEAESIAAVATVAAAGNAHAHADANAAANGSPRGISKAQPNHAGTAAADHARSARGPNGTAAIGNACPPPGRSVPLLGDLLIELGHVRRSAFDAALGRYRPEHDGRIGEYMVEHGVISRASLDDVIEQQRRLRAALPATT
;
A
#
# COMPACT_ATOMS: atom_id res chain seq x y z
N MET A 1 -4.75 5.23 68.01
CA MET A 1 -6.11 5.38 67.47
C MET A 1 -6.84 4.07 67.69
N SER A 2 -8.08 4.07 68.19
CA SER A 2 -8.88 2.85 68.33
C SER A 2 -9.33 2.33 66.96
N ALA A 3 -9.66 1.03 66.87
CA ALA A 3 -10.22 0.43 65.65
C ALA A 3 -11.50 1.16 65.19
N ASP A 4 -12.33 1.59 66.15
CA ASP A 4 -13.56 2.35 65.89
C ASP A 4 -13.28 3.74 65.29
N ALA A 5 -12.22 4.41 65.76
CA ALA A 5 -11.80 5.68 65.18
C ALA A 5 -11.32 5.48 63.74
N LEU A 6 -10.54 4.43 63.46
CA LEU A 6 -10.10 4.10 62.11
C LEU A 6 -11.29 3.79 61.18
N HIS A 7 -12.28 3.04 61.66
CA HIS A 7 -13.50 2.72 60.92
C HIS A 7 -14.32 3.98 60.62
N TRP A 8 -14.47 4.87 61.60
CA TRP A 8 -15.19 6.13 61.43
C TRP A 8 -14.49 7.07 60.43
N TYR A 9 -13.16 7.26 60.55
CA TYR A 9 -12.40 8.08 59.59
C TYR A 9 -12.39 7.47 58.19
N GLY A 10 -12.34 6.13 58.08
CA GLY A 10 -12.46 5.42 56.81
C GLY A 10 -13.81 5.64 56.14
N ALA A 11 -14.92 5.47 56.88
CA ALA A 11 -16.26 5.73 56.40
C ALA A 11 -16.46 7.20 55.99
N TYR A 12 -15.96 8.14 56.79
CA TYR A 12 -16.00 9.58 56.47
C TYR A 12 -15.20 9.91 55.21
N ALA A 13 -14.00 9.35 55.05
CA ALA A 13 -13.19 9.56 53.85
C ALA A 13 -13.86 8.97 52.60
N LEU A 14 -14.47 7.79 52.72
CA LEU A 14 -15.22 7.15 51.64
C LEU A 14 -16.47 7.96 51.24
N ASP A 15 -17.21 8.49 52.20
CA ASP A 15 -18.36 9.37 51.95
C ASP A 15 -17.93 10.66 51.23
N ARG A 16 -16.85 11.31 51.69
CA ARG A 16 -16.29 12.48 51.01
C ARG A 16 -15.78 12.18 49.61
N TYR A 17 -15.15 11.03 49.42
CA TYR A 17 -14.72 10.56 48.11
C TYR A 17 -15.91 10.34 47.17
N TYR A 18 -16.96 9.69 47.66
CA TYR A 18 -18.20 9.47 46.91
C TYR A 18 -18.86 10.78 46.48
N SER A 19 -19.02 11.76 47.39
CA SER A 19 -19.54 13.10 47.02
C SER A 19 -18.63 13.82 46.02
N GLY A 20 -17.32 13.62 46.09
CA GLY A 20 -16.36 14.13 45.11
C GLY A 20 -16.55 13.52 43.73
N LEU A 21 -16.78 12.20 43.65
CA LEU A 21 -17.08 11.49 42.40
C LEU A 21 -18.40 11.97 41.79
N GLU A 22 -19.40 12.26 42.61
CA GLU A 22 -20.69 12.80 42.18
C GLU A 22 -20.56 14.18 41.51
N ALA A 23 -19.85 15.11 42.16
CA ALA A 23 -19.57 16.43 41.58
C ALA A 23 -18.79 16.31 40.26
N LEU A 24 -17.82 15.40 40.22
CA LEU A 24 -17.04 15.13 39.01
C LEU A 24 -17.91 14.50 37.91
N ALA A 25 -18.84 13.62 38.25
CA ALA A 25 -19.76 12.99 37.31
C ALA A 25 -20.72 14.01 36.68
N VAL A 26 -21.22 14.97 37.46
CA VAL A 26 -22.01 16.10 36.94
C VAL A 26 -21.20 16.90 35.93
N PHE A 27 -19.98 17.29 36.28
CA PHE A 27 -19.09 18.04 35.39
C PHE A 27 -18.84 17.27 34.08
N VAL A 28 -18.44 16.00 34.18
CA VAL A 28 -18.18 15.13 33.02
C VAL A 28 -19.44 14.96 32.17
N ALA A 29 -20.61 14.74 32.78
CA ALA A 29 -21.86 14.59 32.05
C ALA A 29 -22.25 15.85 31.28
N ILE A 30 -22.02 17.04 31.83
CA ILE A 30 -22.25 18.33 31.14
C ILE A 30 -21.30 18.46 29.95
N VAL A 31 -20.01 18.17 30.15
CA VAL A 31 -19.01 18.26 29.07
C VAL A 31 -19.31 17.26 27.95
N ILE A 32 -19.69 16.02 28.29
CA ILE A 32 -20.14 15.01 27.31
C ILE A 32 -21.36 15.52 26.56
N PHE A 33 -22.37 16.07 27.24
CA PHE A 33 -23.58 16.57 26.61
C PHE A 33 -23.29 17.69 25.60
N VAL A 34 -22.53 18.71 26.02
CA VAL A 34 -22.10 19.82 25.15
C VAL A 34 -21.31 19.28 23.95
N SER A 35 -20.42 18.31 24.19
CA SER A 35 -19.70 17.61 23.13
C SER A 35 -20.66 16.89 22.17
N SER A 36 -21.68 16.19 22.67
CA SER A 36 -22.62 15.44 21.84
C SER A 36 -23.52 16.31 20.97
N LEU A 37 -23.82 17.55 21.37
CA LEU A 37 -24.60 18.49 20.55
C LEU A 37 -23.95 18.78 19.19
N ASP A 38 -22.62 18.86 19.17
CA ASP A 38 -21.82 19.05 17.96
C ASP A 38 -21.93 17.84 17.01
N ASP A 39 -21.86 16.61 17.54
CA ASP A 39 -22.04 15.40 16.74
C ASP A 39 -23.49 15.27 16.21
N LEU A 40 -24.48 15.62 17.03
CA LEU A 40 -25.89 15.66 16.64
C LEU A 40 -26.14 16.67 15.51
N PHE A 41 -25.46 17.82 15.52
CA PHE A 41 -25.56 18.80 14.44
C PHE A 41 -25.05 18.23 13.11
N ILE A 42 -23.88 17.59 13.10
CA ILE A 42 -23.32 16.96 11.89
C ILE A 42 -24.26 15.87 11.36
N ASP A 43 -24.79 15.04 12.25
CA ASP A 43 -25.74 13.98 11.91
C ASP A 43 -27.03 14.55 11.30
N ALA A 44 -27.63 15.55 11.94
CA ALA A 44 -28.84 16.21 11.46
C ALA A 44 -28.62 16.86 10.09
N TRP A 45 -27.50 17.55 9.90
CA TRP A 45 -27.14 18.18 8.63
C TRP A 45 -26.97 17.15 7.51
N PHE A 46 -26.25 16.06 7.79
CA PHE A 46 -26.03 14.99 6.82
C PHE A 46 -27.36 14.38 6.34
N TRP A 47 -28.23 14.02 7.27
CA TRP A 47 -29.51 13.40 6.94
C TRP A 47 -30.47 14.37 6.26
N ALA A 48 -30.54 15.62 6.72
CA ALA A 48 -31.34 16.66 6.07
C ALA A 48 -30.89 16.90 4.63
N ARG A 49 -29.56 17.01 4.40
CA ARG A 49 -28.99 17.17 3.06
C ARG A 49 -29.22 15.94 2.19
N THR A 50 -29.06 14.74 2.75
CA THR A 50 -29.31 13.48 2.02
C THR A 50 -30.77 13.41 1.56
N LEU A 51 -31.71 13.73 2.46
CA LEU A 51 -33.13 13.78 2.14
C LEU A 51 -33.45 14.84 1.08
N TYR A 52 -32.91 16.04 1.25
CA TYR A 52 -33.07 17.13 0.28
C TYR A 52 -32.57 16.72 -1.12
N ARG A 53 -31.33 16.21 -1.23
CA ARG A 53 -30.73 15.81 -2.52
C ARG A 53 -31.50 14.68 -3.19
N ARG A 54 -32.03 13.72 -2.41
CA ARG A 54 -32.87 12.63 -2.92
C ARG A 54 -34.17 13.15 -3.54
N PHE A 55 -34.75 14.20 -2.99
CA PHE A 55 -36.00 14.77 -3.50
C PHE A 55 -35.80 15.84 -4.58
N THR A 56 -34.66 16.55 -4.61
CA THR A 56 -34.43 17.64 -5.57
C THR A 56 -33.44 17.26 -6.68
N ILE A 57 -32.21 16.90 -6.33
CA ILE A 57 -31.10 16.74 -7.29
C ILE A 57 -31.19 15.42 -8.03
N GLU A 58 -31.36 14.30 -7.33
CA GLU A 58 -31.37 12.96 -7.92
C GLU A 58 -32.56 12.74 -8.88
N ARG A 59 -33.63 13.55 -8.73
CA ARG A 59 -34.75 13.55 -9.67
C ARG A 59 -34.46 14.35 -10.95
N ARG A 60 -33.61 15.37 -10.87
CA ARG A 60 -33.35 16.32 -11.97
C ARG A 60 -32.11 15.97 -12.79
N HIS A 61 -31.10 15.35 -12.17
CA HIS A 61 -29.83 15.05 -12.81
C HIS A 61 -29.55 13.55 -12.87
N ARG A 62 -29.14 13.06 -14.04
CA ARG A 62 -28.70 11.67 -14.20
C ARG A 62 -27.33 11.48 -13.54
N PRO A 63 -27.14 10.39 -12.77
CA PRO A 63 -25.82 10.05 -12.21
C PRO A 63 -24.78 9.87 -13.32
N LEU A 64 -23.54 10.27 -13.03
CA LEU A 64 -22.38 10.00 -13.87
C LEU A 64 -22.21 8.47 -13.99
N THR A 65 -21.93 7.97 -15.20
CA THR A 65 -21.70 6.54 -15.45
C THR A 65 -20.24 6.27 -15.81
N ALA A 66 -19.77 5.04 -15.59
CA ALA A 66 -18.41 4.64 -15.95
C ALA A 66 -18.14 4.82 -17.46
N ALA A 67 -19.15 4.56 -18.32
CA ALA A 67 -19.05 4.78 -19.76
C ALA A 67 -18.71 6.23 -20.13
N GLN A 68 -19.23 7.21 -19.37
CA GLN A 68 -18.91 8.62 -19.59
C GLN A 68 -17.46 8.96 -19.20
N LEU A 69 -16.87 8.23 -18.25
CA LEU A 69 -15.46 8.37 -17.90
C LEU A 69 -14.56 7.86 -19.03
N HIS A 70 -14.90 6.71 -19.62
CA HIS A 70 -14.15 6.15 -20.76
C HIS A 70 -14.28 6.99 -22.04
N ALA A 71 -15.44 7.61 -22.27
CA ALA A 71 -15.69 8.42 -23.46
C ALA A 71 -14.81 9.68 -23.52
N ARG A 72 -14.24 10.11 -22.40
CA ARG A 72 -13.40 11.31 -22.35
C ARG A 72 -11.97 10.98 -22.78
N ALA A 73 -11.44 11.78 -23.71
CA ALA A 73 -10.03 11.69 -24.12
C ALA A 73 -9.09 11.84 -22.91
N GLU A 74 -8.02 11.04 -22.90
CA GLU A 74 -7.03 11.04 -21.84
C GLU A 74 -6.12 12.27 -21.91
N GLN A 75 -5.93 12.92 -20.77
CA GLN A 75 -4.97 14.00 -20.58
C GLN A 75 -3.73 13.42 -19.85
N PRO A 76 -2.51 13.96 -20.05
CA PRO A 76 -1.36 13.47 -19.31
C PRO A 76 -1.55 13.67 -17.80
N ILE A 77 -1.32 12.61 -17.00
CA ILE A 77 -1.37 12.69 -15.52
C ILE A 77 -0.03 12.20 -14.96
N ALA A 78 0.52 12.94 -13.99
CA ALA A 78 1.67 12.46 -13.22
C ALA A 78 1.19 11.80 -11.93
N ILE A 79 1.83 10.72 -11.52
CA ILE A 79 1.59 10.07 -10.23
C ILE A 79 2.84 10.25 -9.38
N MET A 80 2.70 10.72 -8.14
CA MET A 80 3.80 10.85 -7.18
C MET A 80 3.63 9.86 -6.06
N VAL A 81 4.69 9.07 -5.80
CA VAL A 81 4.75 8.04 -4.77
C VAL A 81 6.00 8.27 -3.93
N PRO A 82 5.90 8.82 -2.70
CA PRO A 82 7.04 8.96 -1.82
C PRO A 82 7.32 7.63 -1.12
N ALA A 83 8.57 7.14 -1.19
CA ALA A 83 8.91 5.82 -0.67
C ALA A 83 10.04 5.84 0.38
N TRP A 84 9.76 5.46 1.63
CA TRP A 84 10.70 5.40 2.76
C TRP A 84 10.64 4.07 3.52
N LEU A 85 11.71 3.28 3.42
CA LEU A 85 11.86 1.95 4.03
C LEU A 85 10.79 0.93 3.62
N GLU A 86 10.19 1.06 2.43
CA GLU A 86 9.15 0.14 1.93
C GLU A 86 9.67 -0.82 0.85
N TYR A 87 10.92 -1.28 0.98
CA TYR A 87 11.51 -2.25 0.06
C TYR A 87 10.70 -3.55 -0.04
N ASP A 88 9.88 -3.87 0.96
CA ASP A 88 9.00 -5.03 1.04
C ASP A 88 7.67 -4.85 0.30
N VAL A 89 7.23 -3.61 0.09
CA VAL A 89 5.89 -3.27 -0.39
C VAL A 89 5.91 -2.55 -1.75
N ILE A 90 6.88 -1.66 -1.98
CA ILE A 90 6.89 -0.76 -3.15
C ILE A 90 6.84 -1.49 -4.49
N ALA A 91 7.53 -2.63 -4.62
CA ALA A 91 7.53 -3.40 -5.85
C ALA A 91 6.14 -3.95 -6.18
N ALA A 92 5.45 -4.52 -5.18
CA ALA A 92 4.12 -5.08 -5.33
C ALA A 92 3.06 -4.00 -5.62
N MET A 93 3.16 -2.85 -4.96
CA MET A 93 2.27 -1.71 -5.23
C MET A 93 2.46 -1.16 -6.65
N LEU A 94 3.70 -0.96 -7.10
CA LEU A 94 3.98 -0.45 -8.44
C LEU A 94 3.48 -1.42 -9.53
N GLU A 95 3.68 -2.71 -9.30
CA GLU A 95 3.18 -3.78 -10.16
C GLU A 95 1.65 -3.78 -10.23
N ASP A 96 0.97 -3.77 -9.09
CA ASP A 96 -0.49 -3.76 -9.04
C ASP A 96 -1.07 -2.49 -9.67
N MET A 97 -0.50 -1.32 -9.37
CA MET A 97 -0.89 -0.04 -9.95
C MET A 97 -0.86 -0.10 -11.49
N ILE A 98 0.25 -0.54 -12.08
CA ILE A 98 0.40 -0.59 -13.55
C ILE A 98 -0.54 -1.64 -14.16
N ARG A 99 -0.77 -2.75 -13.44
CA ARG A 99 -1.66 -3.83 -13.86
C ARG A 99 -3.14 -3.42 -13.82
N VAL A 100 -3.55 -2.64 -12.82
CA VAL A 100 -4.95 -2.35 -12.50
C VAL A 100 -5.44 -1.08 -13.20
N LEU A 101 -4.59 -0.05 -13.35
CA LEU A 101 -5.01 1.24 -13.90
C LEU A 101 -5.41 1.14 -15.39
N ASP A 102 -6.68 1.41 -15.69
CA ASP A 102 -7.16 1.56 -17.07
C ASP A 102 -6.91 3.00 -17.55
N TYR A 103 -5.64 3.31 -17.83
CA TYR A 103 -5.20 4.60 -18.35
C TYR A 103 -3.90 4.44 -19.13
N ARG A 104 -3.70 5.20 -20.22
CA ARG A 104 -2.46 5.09 -21.01
C ARG A 104 -1.52 6.28 -20.82
N ARG A 105 -2.06 7.50 -20.72
CA ARG A 105 -1.26 8.74 -20.66
C ARG A 105 -0.86 9.12 -19.23
N TYR A 106 -0.06 8.31 -18.57
CA TYR A 106 0.47 8.64 -17.25
C TYR A 106 1.97 8.37 -17.10
N VAL A 107 2.58 9.01 -16.12
CA VAL A 107 4.00 8.82 -15.74
C VAL A 107 4.07 8.73 -14.22
N VAL A 108 4.78 7.73 -13.71
CA VAL A 108 4.94 7.49 -12.27
C VAL A 108 6.28 8.04 -11.81
N PHE A 109 6.27 8.88 -10.79
CA PHE A 109 7.44 9.46 -10.15
C PHE A 109 7.55 8.92 -8.73
N VAL A 110 8.55 8.07 -8.50
CA VAL A 110 8.81 7.45 -7.19
C VAL A 110 9.93 8.21 -6.50
N GLY A 111 9.61 8.88 -5.39
CA GLY A 111 10.57 9.58 -4.55
C GLY A 111 11.31 8.59 -3.65
N THR A 112 12.64 8.63 -3.66
CA THR A 112 13.51 7.74 -2.88
C THR A 112 14.53 8.55 -2.10
N TYR A 113 14.89 8.07 -0.92
CA TYR A 113 15.82 8.75 -0.02
C TYR A 113 17.20 8.13 -0.12
N ARG A 114 18.25 8.96 -0.15
CA ARG A 114 19.64 8.51 -0.36
C ARG A 114 20.14 7.48 0.65
N ASN A 115 19.65 7.57 1.90
CA ASN A 115 20.00 6.67 2.98
C ASN A 115 19.18 5.36 3.01
N ASP A 116 18.35 5.10 1.99
CA ASP A 116 17.56 3.87 1.86
C ASP A 116 17.94 3.08 0.60
N ALA A 117 19.08 2.42 0.66
CA ALA A 117 19.61 1.64 -0.45
C ALA A 117 18.71 0.46 -0.87
N ARG A 118 17.93 -0.11 0.07
CA ARG A 118 17.06 -1.27 -0.20
C ARG A 118 15.88 -0.86 -1.06
N THR A 119 15.18 0.21 -0.69
CA THR A 119 14.06 0.72 -1.49
C THR A 119 14.54 1.26 -2.83
N ILE A 120 15.71 1.91 -2.89
CA ILE A 120 16.31 2.35 -4.16
C ILE A 120 16.54 1.17 -5.11
N ALA A 121 17.08 0.05 -4.62
CA ALA A 121 17.34 -1.12 -5.43
C ALA A 121 16.04 -1.69 -6.05
N GLU A 122 14.98 -1.75 -5.25
CA GLU A 122 13.66 -2.22 -5.68
C GLU A 122 13.01 -1.29 -6.71
N VAL A 123 13.04 0.02 -6.46
CA VAL A 123 12.50 1.02 -7.42
C VAL A 123 13.29 1.03 -8.72
N GLU A 124 14.62 0.89 -8.66
CA GLU A 124 15.46 0.82 -9.86
C GLU A 124 15.23 -0.49 -10.65
N ARG A 125 14.96 -1.61 -9.96
CA ARG A 125 14.52 -2.86 -10.58
C ARG A 125 13.20 -2.63 -11.34
N MET A 126 12.22 -2.00 -10.71
CA MET A 126 10.92 -1.72 -11.35
C MET A 126 11.02 -0.68 -12.48
N ARG A 127 11.92 0.30 -12.36
CA ARG A 127 12.20 1.29 -13.42
C ARG A 127 12.70 0.65 -14.71
N ARG A 128 13.52 -0.41 -14.62
CA ARG A 128 13.99 -1.13 -15.81
C ARG A 128 12.86 -1.85 -16.53
N ARG A 129 11.86 -2.32 -15.77
CA ARG A 129 10.67 -3.02 -16.27
C ARG A 129 9.67 -2.05 -16.92
N TYR A 130 9.42 -0.93 -16.27
CA TYR A 130 8.36 0.00 -16.66
C TYR A 130 8.92 1.32 -17.15
N ARG A 131 8.81 1.58 -18.46
CA ARG A 131 9.31 2.81 -19.10
C ARG A 131 8.64 4.10 -18.58
N GLN A 132 7.42 3.98 -18.06
CA GLN A 132 6.66 5.08 -17.47
C GLN A 132 7.11 5.44 -16.05
N LEU A 133 7.93 4.59 -15.43
CA LEU A 133 8.42 4.81 -14.08
C LEU A 133 9.70 5.64 -14.09
N ARG A 134 9.72 6.67 -13.25
CA ARG A 134 10.84 7.57 -13.04
C ARG A 134 11.18 7.56 -11.56
N ARG A 135 12.42 7.22 -11.23
CA ARG A 135 12.95 7.37 -9.87
C ARG A 135 13.42 8.81 -9.67
N VAL A 136 13.01 9.42 -8.57
CA VAL A 136 13.47 10.73 -8.11
C VAL A 136 14.21 10.52 -6.80
N GLU A 137 15.41 11.06 -6.70
CA GLU A 137 16.24 10.92 -5.50
C GLU A 137 16.26 12.24 -4.73
N VAL A 138 16.00 12.18 -3.43
CA VAL A 138 16.13 13.34 -2.54
C VAL A 138 17.63 13.62 -2.33
N PRO A 139 18.15 14.82 -2.63
CA PRO A 139 19.59 15.03 -2.79
C PRO A 139 20.40 15.07 -1.50
N HIS A 140 19.81 14.85 -0.32
CA HIS A 140 20.49 14.91 0.97
C HIS A 140 20.05 13.80 1.95
N ASP A 141 20.95 13.45 2.87
CA ASP A 141 20.81 12.26 3.74
C ASP A 141 19.90 12.47 4.97
N GLY A 142 19.48 13.71 5.26
CA GLY A 142 18.58 14.02 6.37
C GLY A 142 19.02 15.23 7.21
N PRO A 143 18.14 15.75 8.09
CA PRO A 143 16.78 15.27 8.38
C PRO A 143 15.80 15.63 7.25
N THR A 144 15.09 14.63 6.71
CA THR A 144 14.09 14.75 5.63
C THR A 144 12.69 14.41 6.13
N CYS A 145 11.67 14.69 5.32
CA CYS A 145 10.28 14.28 5.57
C CYS A 145 9.53 13.99 4.26
N LYS A 146 8.31 13.43 4.37
CA LYS A 146 7.45 13.15 3.20
C LYS A 146 7.23 14.42 2.36
N ALA A 147 6.90 15.55 2.99
CA ALA A 147 6.74 16.84 2.31
C ALA A 147 7.97 17.27 1.48
N ASP A 148 9.17 17.08 2.03
CA ASP A 148 10.42 17.40 1.34
C ASP A 148 10.62 16.48 0.12
N CYS A 149 10.40 15.18 0.29
CA CYS A 149 10.41 14.22 -0.81
C CYS A 149 9.40 14.61 -1.90
N LEU A 150 8.17 15.00 -1.53
CA LEU A 150 7.15 15.42 -2.48
C LEU A 150 7.53 16.70 -3.24
N ASN A 151 8.17 17.66 -2.59
CA ASN A 151 8.67 18.87 -3.25
C ASN A 151 9.71 18.54 -4.33
N TRP A 152 10.65 17.63 -4.05
CA TRP A 152 11.63 17.16 -5.03
C TRP A 152 10.97 16.40 -6.19
N VAL A 153 9.96 15.58 -5.90
CA VAL A 153 9.17 14.89 -6.93
C VAL A 153 8.45 15.89 -7.83
N ILE A 154 7.83 16.94 -7.27
CA ILE A 154 7.19 17.99 -8.06
C ILE A 154 8.19 18.70 -8.98
N GLN A 155 9.37 19.05 -8.48
CA GLN A 155 10.41 19.66 -9.32
C GLN A 155 10.82 18.74 -10.46
N ALA A 156 10.93 17.42 -10.21
CA ALA A 156 11.22 16.43 -11.24
C ALA A 156 10.07 16.30 -12.26
N ILE A 157 8.82 16.40 -11.84
CA ILE A 157 7.64 16.42 -12.73
C ILE A 157 7.72 17.62 -13.67
N PHE A 158 7.92 18.84 -13.14
CA PHE A 158 8.03 20.05 -13.97
C PHE A 158 9.28 20.06 -14.85
N LYS A 159 10.37 19.43 -14.42
CA LYS A 159 11.54 19.20 -15.28
C LYS A 159 11.17 18.28 -16.44
N HIS A 160 10.46 17.18 -16.17
CA HIS A 160 10.00 16.26 -17.20
C HIS A 160 9.01 16.91 -18.19
N GLU A 161 8.13 17.80 -17.72
CA GLU A 161 7.26 18.60 -18.60
C GLU A 161 8.09 19.36 -19.65
N ARG A 162 9.16 20.03 -19.21
CA ARG A 162 10.05 20.80 -20.09
C ARG A 162 10.85 19.90 -21.04
N ASP A 163 11.45 18.83 -20.50
CA ASP A 163 12.33 17.94 -21.27
C ASP A 163 11.55 17.16 -22.34
N ALA A 164 10.31 16.76 -22.05
CA ALA A 164 9.47 15.96 -22.95
C ALA A 164 8.47 16.80 -23.77
N GLY A 165 8.37 18.11 -23.52
CA GLY A 165 7.40 18.99 -24.20
C GLY A 165 5.95 18.61 -23.93
N ILE A 166 5.64 18.15 -22.71
CA ILE A 166 4.29 17.75 -22.29
C ILE A 166 3.79 18.64 -21.15
N GLU A 167 2.47 18.80 -21.06
CA GLU A 167 1.83 19.44 -19.91
C GLU A 167 0.92 18.42 -19.22
N PHE A 168 1.19 18.17 -17.94
CA PHE A 168 0.32 17.34 -17.11
C PHE A 168 -0.93 18.12 -16.75
N ALA A 169 -2.11 17.51 -16.92
CA ALA A 169 -3.36 18.12 -16.46
C ALA A 169 -3.46 18.15 -14.94
N GLY A 170 -2.85 17.18 -14.27
CA GLY A 170 -2.78 17.10 -12.82
C GLY A 170 -1.77 16.07 -12.32
N VAL A 171 -1.54 16.12 -11.01
CA VAL A 171 -0.63 15.23 -10.28
C VAL A 171 -1.41 14.51 -9.19
N VAL A 172 -1.28 13.18 -9.13
CA VAL A 172 -1.96 12.32 -8.17
C VAL A 172 -0.97 11.85 -7.10
N LEU A 173 -1.33 11.99 -5.83
CA LEU A 173 -0.56 11.52 -4.68
C LEU A 173 -1.05 10.15 -4.22
N HIS A 174 -0.15 9.18 -4.18
CA HIS A 174 -0.36 7.85 -3.60
C HIS A 174 0.74 7.51 -2.60
N ASP A 175 0.40 6.76 -1.56
CA ASP A 175 1.38 6.11 -0.70
C ASP A 175 1.77 4.74 -1.26
N SER A 176 2.92 4.24 -0.82
CA SER A 176 3.55 2.98 -1.23
C SER A 176 2.70 1.74 -1.01
N GLU A 177 1.64 1.82 -0.20
CA GLU A 177 0.79 0.70 0.21
C GLU A 177 -0.65 0.79 -0.34
N ASP A 178 -0.92 1.79 -1.18
CA ASP A 178 -2.24 2.03 -1.76
C ASP A 178 -2.64 0.96 -2.77
N VAL A 179 -3.85 0.39 -2.60
CA VAL A 179 -4.52 -0.47 -3.58
C VAL A 179 -5.50 0.38 -4.39
N LEU A 180 -5.30 0.38 -5.71
CA LEU A 180 -5.98 1.29 -6.63
C LEU A 180 -7.17 0.62 -7.32
N HIS A 181 -7.98 1.43 -8.02
CA HIS A 181 -9.11 0.95 -8.81
C HIS A 181 -8.96 1.38 -10.30
N PRO A 182 -9.34 0.55 -11.28
CA PRO A 182 -9.09 0.83 -12.70
C PRO A 182 -9.60 2.19 -13.20
N LEU A 183 -10.77 2.62 -12.70
CA LEU A 183 -11.42 3.87 -13.11
C LEU A 183 -10.87 5.14 -12.43
N GLU A 184 -9.88 5.02 -11.55
CA GLU A 184 -9.38 6.14 -10.74
C GLU A 184 -8.88 7.31 -11.60
N LEU A 185 -7.90 7.08 -12.46
CA LEU A 185 -7.34 8.12 -13.32
C LEU A 185 -8.35 8.67 -14.33
N LYS A 186 -9.27 7.83 -14.82
CA LYS A 186 -10.38 8.27 -15.70
C LYS A 186 -11.31 9.24 -14.97
N PHE A 187 -11.56 8.98 -13.68
CA PHE A 187 -12.38 9.84 -12.85
C PHE A 187 -11.70 11.18 -12.55
N PHE A 188 -10.40 11.17 -12.22
CA PHE A 188 -9.62 12.41 -12.10
C PHE A 188 -9.59 13.20 -13.42
N ASN A 189 -9.30 12.55 -14.54
CA ASN A 189 -9.32 13.15 -15.88
C ASN A 189 -10.65 13.85 -16.19
N TYR A 190 -11.77 13.28 -15.73
CA TYR A 190 -13.08 13.88 -15.90
C TYR A 190 -13.26 15.17 -15.07
N LEU A 191 -12.71 15.23 -13.86
CA LEU A 191 -12.92 16.32 -12.93
C LEU A 191 -11.90 17.46 -13.04
N LEU A 192 -10.66 17.17 -13.44
CA LEU A 192 -9.53 18.11 -13.44
C LEU A 192 -9.83 19.48 -14.10
N PRO A 193 -10.56 19.55 -15.24
CA PRO A 193 -10.83 20.87 -15.84
C PRO A 193 -11.82 21.76 -15.09
N ARG A 194 -12.46 21.25 -14.03
CA ARG A 194 -13.42 22.01 -13.21
C ARG A 194 -12.98 22.13 -11.75
N LYS A 195 -12.00 21.33 -11.32
CA LYS A 195 -11.65 21.12 -9.92
C LYS A 195 -10.13 21.13 -9.75
N ASP A 196 -9.67 21.91 -8.79
CA ASP A 196 -8.26 22.16 -8.50
C ASP A 196 -7.67 21.14 -7.55
N MET A 197 -8.49 20.61 -6.65
CA MET A 197 -8.10 19.53 -5.76
C MET A 197 -9.25 18.53 -5.63
N ILE A 198 -8.97 17.27 -5.92
CA ILE A 198 -9.94 16.18 -5.90
C ILE A 198 -9.45 15.16 -4.87
N GLN A 199 -10.20 14.99 -3.79
CA GLN A 199 -9.92 13.99 -2.77
C GLN A 199 -10.86 12.80 -2.96
N LEU A 200 -10.29 11.60 -3.11
CA LEU A 200 -11.06 10.35 -3.02
C LEU A 200 -11.22 9.92 -1.55
N PRO A 201 -12.31 9.21 -1.22
CA PRO A 201 -12.41 8.49 0.04
C PRO A 201 -11.23 7.53 0.24
N VAL A 202 -10.78 7.40 1.48
CA VAL A 202 -9.80 6.40 1.91
C VAL A 202 -10.55 5.38 2.76
N THR A 203 -10.26 4.09 2.54
CA THR A 203 -10.91 3.01 3.28
C THR A 203 -9.89 1.98 3.73
N SER A 204 -10.07 1.45 4.93
CA SER A 204 -9.25 0.34 5.41
C SER A 204 -9.63 -0.94 4.67
N LEU A 205 -8.63 -1.73 4.29
CA LEU A 205 -8.85 -3.11 3.89
C LEU A 205 -9.52 -3.91 5.03
N GLU A 206 -10.31 -4.92 4.66
CA GLU A 206 -11.03 -5.76 5.63
C GLU A 206 -10.02 -6.61 6.42
N ARG A 207 -10.15 -6.57 7.74
CA ARG A 207 -9.32 -7.33 8.69
C ARG A 207 -10.11 -8.49 9.30
N HIS A 208 -9.41 -9.45 9.90
CA HIS A 208 -10.10 -10.55 10.57
C HIS A 208 -10.91 -10.04 11.77
N TRP A 209 -11.98 -10.75 12.11
CA TRP A 209 -12.93 -10.33 13.15
C TRP A 209 -12.27 -10.15 14.54
N PHE A 210 -11.19 -10.89 14.82
CA PHE A 210 -10.45 -10.84 16.09
C PHE A 210 -9.41 -9.70 16.14
N GLU A 211 -9.10 -9.06 15.01
CA GLU A 211 -8.17 -7.92 14.94
C GLU A 211 -8.88 -6.63 15.37
N LEU A 212 -9.25 -6.55 16.64
CA LEU A 212 -10.13 -5.50 17.15
C LEU A 212 -9.52 -4.10 17.05
N VAL A 213 -8.18 -3.97 17.16
CA VAL A 213 -7.48 -2.69 17.03
C VAL A 213 -7.49 -2.22 15.57
N ALA A 214 -7.12 -3.09 14.63
CA ALA A 214 -7.16 -2.79 13.20
C ALA A 214 -8.60 -2.43 12.76
N GLY A 215 -9.59 -3.16 13.30
CA GLY A 215 -11.01 -2.89 13.07
C GLY A 215 -11.48 -1.48 13.48
N THR A 216 -10.79 -0.82 14.42
CA THR A 216 -11.14 0.58 14.78
C THR A 216 -10.93 1.56 13.62
N TYR A 217 -9.97 1.29 12.73
CA TYR A 217 -9.75 2.09 11.52
C TYR A 217 -10.86 1.87 10.51
N MET A 218 -11.29 0.61 10.29
CA MET A 218 -12.44 0.31 9.45
C MET A 218 -13.66 1.11 9.89
N ASP A 219 -13.94 1.12 11.20
CA ASP A 219 -15.13 1.73 11.76
C ASP A 219 -15.14 3.26 11.63
N GLU A 220 -14.02 3.89 11.99
CA GLU A 220 -13.90 5.34 11.98
C GLU A 220 -13.80 5.91 10.57
N PHE A 221 -13.06 5.27 9.67
CA PHE A 221 -12.95 5.72 8.28
C PHE A 221 -14.28 5.59 7.55
N ALA A 222 -15.03 4.51 7.79
CA ALA A 222 -16.37 4.35 7.21
C ALA A 222 -17.31 5.48 7.59
N GLU A 223 -17.33 5.86 8.88
CA GLU A 223 -18.14 6.98 9.33
C GLU A 223 -17.62 8.32 8.81
N TRP A 224 -16.32 8.59 8.96
CA TRP A 224 -15.72 9.88 8.66
C TRP A 224 -15.74 10.23 7.16
N HIS A 225 -15.35 9.29 6.29
CA HIS A 225 -15.37 9.51 4.84
C HIS A 225 -16.78 9.45 4.24
N ALA A 226 -17.71 8.69 4.83
CA ALA A 226 -19.08 8.65 4.29
C ALA A 226 -19.94 9.84 4.73
N LYS A 227 -19.67 10.40 5.92
CA LYS A 227 -20.48 11.45 6.56
C LYS A 227 -19.69 12.75 6.79
N ASP A 228 -18.72 12.76 7.71
CA ASP A 228 -18.11 13.99 8.22
C ASP A 228 -17.44 14.83 7.11
N LEU A 229 -16.68 14.20 6.20
CA LEU A 229 -16.07 14.92 5.07
C LEU A 229 -17.09 15.47 4.08
N VAL A 230 -18.20 14.75 3.85
CA VAL A 230 -19.28 15.20 2.98
C VAL A 230 -19.99 16.42 3.58
N VAL A 231 -20.17 16.44 4.90
CA VAL A 231 -20.73 17.58 5.63
C VAL A 231 -19.76 18.76 5.63
N ARG A 232 -18.46 18.50 5.80
CA ARG A 232 -17.40 19.52 5.73
C ARG A 232 -17.36 20.22 4.37
N GLU A 233 -17.26 19.45 3.28
CA GLU A 233 -17.27 19.98 1.90
C GLU A 233 -18.51 20.87 1.69
N SER A 234 -19.66 20.36 2.13
CA SER A 234 -20.95 21.02 2.07
C SER A 234 -21.02 22.37 2.78
N LEU A 235 -20.39 22.49 3.96
CA LEU A 235 -20.46 23.67 4.81
C LEU A 235 -19.40 24.72 4.47
N ALA A 236 -18.17 24.29 4.18
CA ALA A 236 -17.03 25.19 3.99
C ALA A 236 -16.60 25.34 2.53
N GLY A 237 -17.00 24.45 1.62
CA GLY A 237 -16.50 24.41 0.24
C GLY A 237 -15.03 24.00 0.14
N VAL A 238 -14.42 23.57 1.26
CA VAL A 238 -13.02 23.18 1.37
C VAL A 238 -12.94 21.78 1.96
N VAL A 239 -12.08 20.94 1.37
CA VAL A 239 -11.82 19.57 1.81
C VAL A 239 -10.34 19.46 2.16
N PRO A 240 -9.96 18.84 3.29
CA PRO A 240 -8.55 18.56 3.57
C PRO A 240 -8.05 17.43 2.67
N SER A 241 -6.78 17.46 2.28
CA SER A 241 -6.18 16.26 1.66
C SER A 241 -5.88 15.22 2.74
N ALA A 242 -6.12 13.96 2.41
CA ALA A 242 -5.79 12.81 3.24
C ALA A 242 -4.34 12.33 3.05
N GLY A 243 -3.59 12.93 2.12
CA GLY A 243 -2.20 12.54 1.82
C GLY A 243 -2.02 11.32 0.94
N VAL A 244 -3.14 10.74 0.50
CA VAL A 244 -3.26 9.64 -0.45
C VAL A 244 -4.56 9.82 -1.25
N GLY A 245 -4.65 9.23 -2.44
CA GLY A 245 -5.82 9.32 -3.31
C GLY A 245 -6.24 10.77 -3.62
N THR A 246 -5.28 11.68 -3.68
CA THR A 246 -5.51 13.11 -3.90
C THR A 246 -4.96 13.51 -5.25
N CYS A 247 -5.77 14.17 -6.08
CA CYS A 247 -5.34 14.73 -7.35
C CYS A 247 -5.35 16.27 -7.30
N PHE A 248 -4.21 16.88 -7.62
CA PHE A 248 -4.02 18.32 -7.74
C PHE A 248 -4.00 18.71 -9.22
N SER A 249 -4.74 19.76 -9.60
CA SER A 249 -4.61 20.33 -10.94
C SER A 249 -3.25 21.01 -11.09
N ARG A 250 -2.74 21.07 -12.33
CA ARG A 250 -1.52 21.83 -12.61
C ARG A 250 -1.61 23.28 -12.14
N ARG A 251 -2.77 23.92 -12.32
CA ARG A 251 -3.04 25.27 -11.81
C ARG A 251 -2.90 25.37 -10.30
N ALA A 252 -3.40 24.39 -9.56
CA ALA A 252 -3.29 24.36 -8.10
C ALA A 252 -1.82 24.28 -7.66
N LEU A 253 -1.02 23.41 -8.30
CA LEU A 253 0.39 23.26 -7.97
C LEU A 253 1.21 24.51 -8.28
N LEU A 254 0.97 25.14 -9.44
CA LEU A 254 1.65 26.40 -9.79
C LEU A 254 1.31 27.50 -8.78
N ALA A 255 0.04 27.63 -8.39
CA ALA A 255 -0.36 28.61 -7.38
C ALA A 255 0.29 28.33 -6.00
N LEU A 256 0.43 27.05 -5.62
CA LEU A 256 1.12 26.68 -4.38
C LEU A 256 2.62 26.97 -4.45
N ILE A 257 3.26 26.74 -5.60
CA ILE A 257 4.68 27.04 -5.85
C ILE A 257 4.95 28.54 -5.76
N ASP A 258 4.10 29.35 -6.38
CA ASP A 258 4.21 30.82 -6.37
C ASP A 258 4.10 31.38 -4.95
N GLU A 259 3.24 30.80 -4.11
CA GLU A 259 3.08 31.21 -2.70
C GLU A 259 4.27 30.77 -1.81
N SER A 260 4.97 29.69 -2.16
CA SER A 260 5.88 28.97 -1.24
C SER A 260 7.35 28.95 -1.67
N HIS A 261 7.77 29.87 -2.55
CA HIS A 261 9.13 29.90 -3.09
C HIS A 261 9.59 28.52 -3.62
N ASN A 262 8.71 27.84 -4.38
CA ASN A 262 8.96 26.53 -4.99
C ASN A 262 8.98 25.33 -4.02
N GLN A 263 8.31 25.44 -2.87
CA GLN A 263 8.10 24.35 -1.90
C GLN A 263 6.60 24.17 -1.58
N PRO A 264 5.81 23.62 -2.52
CA PRO A 264 4.35 23.54 -2.38
C PRO A 264 3.88 22.79 -1.13
N PHE A 265 4.63 21.80 -0.65
CA PHE A 265 4.38 21.10 0.61
C PHE A 265 5.24 21.65 1.74
N ASN A 266 4.61 21.97 2.87
CA ASN A 266 5.28 22.55 4.03
C ASN A 266 6.09 21.49 4.79
N THR A 267 7.42 21.64 4.82
CA THR A 267 8.35 20.72 5.48
C THR A 267 8.39 20.83 7.01
N ASP A 268 7.89 21.95 7.56
CA ASP A 268 7.80 22.17 9.00
C ASP A 268 6.52 21.57 9.63
N SER A 269 5.59 21.07 8.81
CA SER A 269 4.36 20.40 9.24
C SER A 269 4.52 18.89 9.20
N LEU A 270 4.00 18.18 10.22
CA LEU A 270 3.89 16.71 10.20
C LEU A 270 2.69 16.21 9.39
N THR A 271 1.83 17.12 8.92
CA THR A 271 0.65 16.84 8.10
C THR A 271 0.59 17.88 6.98
N GLU A 272 1.54 17.78 6.06
CA GLU A 272 1.66 18.64 4.88
C GLU A 272 0.38 18.64 4.03
N ASP A 273 -0.27 17.48 3.93
CA ASP A 273 -1.44 17.27 3.09
C ASP A 273 -2.65 18.06 3.58
N TYR A 274 -2.84 18.10 4.90
CA TYR A 274 -3.93 18.86 5.51
C TYR A 274 -3.75 20.37 5.30
N ASP A 275 -2.51 20.87 5.40
CA ASP A 275 -2.19 22.30 5.19
C ASP A 275 -2.48 22.76 3.76
N VAL A 276 -2.12 21.94 2.76
CA VAL A 276 -2.35 22.25 1.35
C VAL A 276 -3.83 22.52 1.05
N GLY A 277 -4.74 21.70 1.59
CA GLY A 277 -6.18 21.91 1.42
C GLY A 277 -6.65 23.27 1.96
N ALA A 278 -6.12 23.70 3.11
CA ALA A 278 -6.44 24.98 3.72
C ALA A 278 -5.87 26.17 2.91
N ARG A 279 -4.64 26.04 2.40
CA ARG A 279 -3.99 27.06 1.55
C ARG A 279 -4.71 27.25 0.22
N LEU A 280 -5.05 26.17 -0.47
CA LEU A 280 -5.85 26.23 -1.70
C LEU A 280 -7.22 26.88 -1.48
N GLY A 281 -7.85 26.63 -0.32
CA GLY A 281 -9.09 27.30 0.08
C GLY A 281 -8.93 28.81 0.24
N LYS A 282 -7.81 29.30 0.79
CA LYS A 282 -7.51 30.74 0.90
C LYS A 282 -7.31 31.39 -0.47
N LEU A 283 -6.76 30.65 -1.43
CA LEU A 283 -6.59 31.08 -2.82
C LEU A 283 -7.89 31.01 -3.64
N GLY A 284 -9.02 30.62 -3.04
CA GLY A 284 -10.32 30.52 -3.72
C GLY A 284 -10.42 29.37 -4.72
N MET A 285 -9.49 28.41 -4.67
CA MET A 285 -9.43 27.26 -5.58
C MET A 285 -10.56 26.26 -5.27
N GLN A 286 -11.00 25.53 -6.30
CA GLN A 286 -12.15 24.64 -6.19
C GLN A 286 -11.76 23.24 -5.74
N SER A 287 -11.97 22.92 -4.47
CA SER A 287 -11.80 21.54 -3.95
C SER A 287 -13.10 20.73 -4.01
N ILE A 288 -13.00 19.41 -4.09
CA ILE A 288 -14.15 18.48 -4.05
C ILE A 288 -13.78 17.18 -3.32
N PHE A 289 -14.73 16.66 -2.55
CA PHE A 289 -14.68 15.30 -2.01
C PHE A 289 -15.47 14.37 -2.92
N ALA A 290 -14.76 13.72 -3.84
CA ALA A 290 -15.38 13.10 -5.00
C ALA A 290 -15.83 11.66 -4.71
N ARG A 291 -17.15 11.43 -4.73
CA ARG A 291 -17.76 10.11 -4.54
C ARG A 291 -18.38 9.61 -5.82
N PHE A 292 -17.86 8.49 -6.33
CA PHE A 292 -18.36 7.84 -7.53
C PHE A 292 -18.59 6.36 -7.24
N PRO A 293 -19.80 5.80 -7.37
CA PRO A 293 -20.04 4.40 -7.05
C PRO A 293 -19.33 3.50 -8.06
N VAL A 294 -18.52 2.57 -7.56
CA VAL A 294 -17.88 1.52 -8.34
C VAL A 294 -18.12 0.17 -7.70
N THR A 295 -17.87 -0.87 -8.48
CA THR A 295 -18.14 -2.24 -8.10
C THR A 295 -16.82 -2.94 -7.83
N PHE A 296 -16.62 -3.38 -6.59
CA PHE A 296 -15.46 -4.18 -6.21
C PHE A 296 -15.85 -5.65 -6.15
N ALA A 297 -15.03 -6.52 -6.72
CA ALA A 297 -15.07 -7.94 -6.43
C ALA A 297 -14.23 -8.20 -5.17
N THR A 298 -14.84 -8.71 -4.11
CA THR A 298 -14.14 -9.06 -2.88
C THR A 298 -14.40 -10.52 -2.52
N ARG A 299 -13.39 -11.20 -1.99
CA ARG A 299 -13.50 -12.55 -1.43
C ARG A 299 -13.64 -12.43 0.07
N ARG A 300 -14.69 -13.04 0.63
CA ARG A 300 -14.89 -13.06 2.08
C ARG A 300 -14.83 -14.47 2.61
N LYS A 301 -13.96 -14.68 3.60
CA LYS A 301 -13.95 -15.91 4.39
C LYS A 301 -15.18 -15.93 5.30
N SER A 302 -15.81 -17.10 5.40
CA SER A 302 -16.92 -17.29 6.34
C SER A 302 -16.47 -16.96 7.77
N TRP A 303 -17.35 -16.36 8.57
CA TRP A 303 -17.06 -16.08 9.97
C TRP A 303 -16.72 -17.41 10.68
N PHE A 304 -15.67 -17.42 11.51
CA PHE A 304 -15.09 -18.61 12.15
C PHE A 304 -14.39 -19.62 11.22
N GLY A 305 -14.17 -19.29 9.93
CA GLY A 305 -13.53 -20.21 8.99
C GLY A 305 -14.38 -21.44 8.64
N LEU A 306 -15.64 -21.47 9.09
CA LEU A 306 -16.58 -22.56 8.87
C LEU A 306 -17.47 -22.19 7.68
N GLY A 307 -16.96 -22.35 6.46
CA GLY A 307 -17.72 -22.17 5.23
C GLY A 307 -16.86 -21.84 4.02
N PRO A 308 -17.37 -22.10 2.80
CA PRO A 308 -16.66 -21.78 1.57
C PRO A 308 -16.44 -20.26 1.46
N GLU A 309 -15.30 -19.86 0.92
CA GLU A 309 -15.06 -18.46 0.53
C GLU A 309 -16.14 -18.05 -0.47
N ARG A 310 -16.80 -16.93 -0.19
CA ARG A 310 -17.82 -16.38 -1.09
C ARG A 310 -17.24 -15.17 -1.79
N GLU A 311 -17.19 -15.22 -3.11
CA GLU A 311 -17.00 -14.05 -3.94
C GLU A 311 -18.28 -13.20 -3.88
N PHE A 312 -18.16 -11.97 -3.40
CA PHE A 312 -19.26 -11.03 -3.34
C PHE A 312 -18.87 -9.75 -4.06
N THR A 313 -19.85 -9.23 -4.79
CA THR A 313 -19.71 -7.99 -5.56
C THR A 313 -20.30 -6.85 -4.74
N LEU A 314 -19.44 -5.96 -4.23
CA LEU A 314 -19.85 -4.85 -3.39
C LEU A 314 -19.78 -3.54 -4.15
N THR A 315 -20.89 -2.81 -4.21
CA THR A 315 -20.92 -1.45 -4.73
C THR A 315 -20.60 -0.45 -3.62
N MET A 316 -19.46 0.21 -3.71
CA MET A 316 -19.02 1.24 -2.77
C MET A 316 -18.42 2.43 -3.51
N PRO A 317 -18.24 3.59 -2.86
CA PRO A 317 -17.55 4.71 -3.50
C PRO A 317 -16.15 4.30 -3.96
N LEU A 318 -15.74 4.81 -5.13
CA LEU A 318 -14.37 4.79 -5.61
C LEU A 318 -13.49 5.36 -4.51
N CYS A 319 -12.55 4.56 -4.05
CA CYS A 319 -11.73 4.85 -2.90
C CYS A 319 -10.37 4.20 -3.08
N VAL A 320 -9.38 4.79 -2.41
CA VAL A 320 -8.08 4.15 -2.20
C VAL A 320 -8.20 3.25 -0.98
N ARG A 321 -7.61 2.07 -1.05
CA ARG A 321 -7.68 1.06 -0.01
C ARG A 321 -6.28 0.75 0.51
N GLU A 322 -6.10 0.76 1.82
CA GLU A 322 -4.81 0.49 2.45
C GLU A 322 -4.96 -0.36 3.72
N PHE A 323 -3.88 -0.98 4.17
CA PHE A 323 -3.84 -1.64 5.46
C PHE A 323 -3.40 -0.69 6.56
N PHE A 324 -4.21 -0.60 7.60
CA PHE A 324 -3.85 0.14 8.81
C PHE A 324 -3.19 -0.76 9.86
N PRO A 325 -2.40 -0.18 10.77
CA PRO A 325 -1.69 -0.94 11.80
C PRO A 325 -2.63 -1.79 12.67
N ASP A 326 -2.18 -2.99 12.97
CA ASP A 326 -2.93 -4.02 13.70
C ASP A 326 -2.62 -4.06 15.20
N THR A 327 -1.41 -3.66 15.60
CA THR A 327 -1.03 -3.63 17.02
C THR A 327 -1.46 -2.33 17.71
N PHE A 328 -1.80 -2.44 19.00
CA PHE A 328 -2.18 -1.28 19.83
C PHE A 328 -1.12 -0.17 19.81
N ARG A 329 0.17 -0.55 19.87
CA ARG A 329 1.30 0.41 19.93
C ARG A 329 1.51 1.17 18.64
N THR A 330 1.48 0.47 17.50
CA THR A 330 1.63 1.09 16.19
C THR A 330 0.42 1.98 15.88
N ALA A 331 -0.79 1.54 16.25
CA ALA A 331 -2.02 2.31 16.05
C ALA A 331 -2.02 3.67 16.78
N TYR A 332 -1.76 3.70 18.09
CA TYR A 332 -1.75 4.99 18.81
C TYR A 332 -0.58 5.89 18.39
N ARG A 333 0.56 5.33 17.93
CA ARG A 333 1.68 6.13 17.40
C ARG A 333 1.30 6.81 16.09
N GLN A 334 0.64 6.10 15.17
CA GLN A 334 0.15 6.69 13.92
C GLN A 334 -0.89 7.77 14.19
N ARG A 335 -1.92 7.50 15.01
CA ARG A 335 -2.95 8.49 15.34
C ARG A 335 -2.40 9.70 16.09
N ALA A 336 -1.39 9.51 16.94
CA ALA A 336 -0.72 10.62 17.62
C ALA A 336 -0.08 11.60 16.62
N ARG A 337 0.42 11.12 15.47
CA ARG A 337 0.94 11.99 14.40
C ARG A 337 -0.17 12.87 13.83
N TRP A 338 -1.31 12.30 13.50
CA TRP A 338 -2.45 13.06 13.00
C TRP A 338 -2.98 14.05 14.03
N THR A 339 -3.14 13.65 15.29
CA THR A 339 -3.59 14.54 16.38
C THR A 339 -2.62 15.71 16.57
N LEU A 340 -1.32 15.44 16.53
CA LEU A 340 -0.28 16.45 16.67
C LEU A 340 -0.28 17.43 15.49
N GLY A 341 -0.31 16.92 14.25
CA GLY A 341 -0.29 17.73 13.04
C GLY A 341 -1.56 18.55 12.83
N ILE A 342 -2.72 17.89 12.77
CA ILE A 342 -4.02 18.53 12.51
C ILE A 342 -4.45 19.39 13.70
N GLY A 343 -4.34 18.84 14.90
CA GLY A 343 -4.88 19.43 16.12
C GLY A 343 -4.00 20.54 16.71
N LEU A 344 -2.74 20.23 17.01
CA LEU A 344 -1.84 21.13 17.76
C LEU A 344 -1.01 22.04 16.83
N GLN A 345 -0.29 21.48 15.86
CA GLN A 345 0.50 22.27 14.91
C GLN A 345 -0.40 23.11 13.98
N GLY A 346 -1.47 22.52 13.45
CA GLY A 346 -2.44 23.20 12.62
C GLY A 346 -3.14 24.35 13.33
N TRP A 347 -3.27 24.30 14.68
CA TRP A 347 -3.71 25.46 15.44
C TRP A 347 -2.70 26.61 15.36
N ARG A 348 -1.42 26.35 15.58
CA ARG A 348 -0.37 27.38 15.52
C ARG A 348 -0.22 27.99 14.11
N GLN A 349 -0.33 27.19 13.06
CA GLN A 349 -0.12 27.63 11.67
C GLN A 349 -1.35 28.37 11.10
N THR A 350 -2.54 27.79 11.26
CA THR A 350 -3.75 28.25 10.57
C THR A 350 -4.65 29.12 11.46
N GLY A 351 -4.53 29.01 12.78
CA GLY A 351 -5.38 29.77 13.72
C GLY A 351 -6.87 29.47 13.51
N PHE A 352 -7.73 30.49 13.62
CA PHE A 352 -9.16 30.39 13.27
C PHE A 352 -9.46 31.27 12.03
N SER A 353 -8.94 30.87 10.88
CA SER A 353 -9.12 31.61 9.62
C SER A 353 -10.38 31.20 8.84
N GLY A 354 -10.83 32.07 7.94
CA GLY A 354 -11.94 31.79 7.01
C GLY A 354 -13.33 32.07 7.58
N SER A 355 -14.35 31.50 6.92
CA SER A 355 -15.78 31.65 7.24
C SER A 355 -16.15 31.07 8.61
N LEU A 356 -17.32 31.43 9.14
CA LEU A 356 -17.83 30.85 10.40
C LEU A 356 -17.93 29.31 10.33
N ALA A 357 -18.35 28.77 9.18
CA ALA A 357 -18.37 27.33 8.95
C ALA A 357 -16.97 26.71 9.05
N ASN A 358 -15.96 27.34 8.45
CA ASN A 358 -14.58 26.85 8.54
C ASN A 358 -14.03 26.93 9.98
N ARG A 359 -14.30 28.01 10.71
CA ARG A 359 -13.89 28.16 12.12
C ARG A 359 -14.52 27.11 13.02
N TYR A 360 -15.80 26.80 12.81
CA TYR A 360 -16.50 25.73 13.51
C TYR A 360 -15.86 24.35 13.24
N LEU A 361 -15.55 24.05 11.98
CA LEU A 361 -14.89 22.79 11.62
C LEU A 361 -13.47 22.67 12.20
N LEU A 362 -12.70 23.77 12.23
CA LEU A 362 -11.40 23.81 12.91
C LEU A 362 -11.53 23.60 14.43
N LEU A 363 -12.58 24.13 15.06
CA LEU A 363 -12.88 23.88 16.47
C LEU A 363 -13.20 22.40 16.71
N ARG A 364 -14.00 21.79 15.83
CA ARG A 364 -14.35 20.36 15.89
C ARG A 364 -13.12 19.46 15.76
N ASP A 365 -12.19 19.78 14.87
CA ASP A 365 -10.93 19.03 14.73
C ASP A 365 -10.08 19.09 16.02
N ARG A 366 -10.14 20.22 16.74
CA ARG A 366 -9.38 20.44 18.00
C ARG A 366 -10.05 19.86 19.24
N LYS A 367 -11.38 19.70 19.20
CA LYS A 367 -12.18 19.15 20.31
C LYS A 367 -11.66 17.78 20.77
N GLY A 368 -11.29 16.90 19.83
CA GLY A 368 -10.78 15.56 20.12
C GLY A 368 -9.54 15.51 21.01
N ILE A 369 -8.74 16.57 21.01
CA ILE A 369 -7.54 16.73 21.84
C ILE A 369 -7.87 16.82 23.34
N VAL A 370 -9.09 17.26 23.66
CA VAL A 370 -9.56 17.43 25.04
C VAL A 370 -10.55 16.33 25.41
N THR A 371 -11.52 16.04 24.54
CA THR A 371 -12.62 15.10 24.86
C THR A 371 -12.16 13.66 25.00
N ALA A 372 -11.00 13.28 24.44
CA ALA A 372 -10.41 11.96 24.65
C ALA A 372 -10.12 11.68 26.14
N PHE A 373 -9.69 12.69 26.92
CA PHE A 373 -9.49 12.55 28.37
C PHE A 373 -10.83 12.44 29.12
N VAL A 374 -11.83 13.22 28.71
CA VAL A 374 -13.17 13.22 29.30
C VAL A 374 -13.84 11.86 29.14
N GLY A 375 -13.68 11.21 27.98
CA GLY A 375 -14.21 9.87 27.74
C GLY A 375 -13.64 8.82 28.69
N ILE A 376 -12.31 8.79 28.87
CA ILE A 376 -11.65 7.88 29.83
C ILE A 376 -12.06 8.19 31.27
N LEU A 377 -12.16 9.47 31.63
CA LEU A 377 -12.65 9.86 32.95
C LEU A 377 -14.08 9.37 33.20
N GLY A 378 -14.94 9.43 32.18
CA GLY A 378 -16.28 8.84 32.22
C GLY A 378 -16.25 7.32 32.47
N TYR A 379 -15.36 6.57 31.81
CA TYR A 379 -15.19 5.14 32.08
C TYR A 379 -14.71 4.83 33.49
N VAL A 380 -13.75 5.61 34.00
CA VAL A 380 -13.27 5.47 35.39
C VAL A 380 -14.41 5.76 36.38
N LEU A 381 -15.19 6.81 36.16
CA LEU A 381 -16.35 7.13 37.00
C LEU A 381 -17.38 6.00 37.03
N VAL A 382 -17.79 5.50 35.86
CA VAL A 382 -18.73 4.38 35.76
C VAL A 382 -18.19 3.15 36.49
N ALA A 383 -16.91 2.81 36.30
CA ALA A 383 -16.29 1.69 37.01
C ALA A 383 -16.31 1.88 38.54
N GLN A 384 -16.01 3.08 39.04
CA GLN A 384 -16.08 3.39 40.47
C GLN A 384 -17.51 3.26 41.02
N PHE A 385 -18.51 3.83 40.35
CA PHE A 385 -19.91 3.70 40.77
C PHE A 385 -20.41 2.25 40.73
N LEU A 386 -19.98 1.44 39.77
CA LEU A 386 -20.28 0.01 39.73
C LEU A 386 -19.63 -0.74 40.90
N LEU A 387 -18.42 -0.37 41.32
CA LEU A 387 -17.78 -0.93 42.51
C LEU A 387 -18.53 -0.57 43.80
N PHE A 388 -19.01 0.67 43.93
CA PHE A 388 -19.85 1.07 45.06
C PHE A 388 -21.19 0.32 45.06
N ALA A 389 -21.85 0.21 43.90
CA ALA A 389 -23.09 -0.56 43.76
C ALA A 389 -22.89 -2.04 44.10
N LEU A 390 -21.75 -2.62 43.71
CA LEU A 390 -21.39 -4.00 44.06
C LEU A 390 -21.11 -4.14 45.58
N ALA A 391 -20.39 -3.19 46.19
CA ALA A 391 -20.13 -3.20 47.62
C ALA A 391 -21.42 -3.09 48.44
N ASP A 392 -22.38 -2.28 47.97
CA ASP A 392 -23.71 -2.15 48.55
C ASP A 392 -24.53 -3.43 48.40
N ALA A 393 -24.54 -4.02 47.21
CA ALA A 393 -25.20 -5.31 46.95
C ALA A 393 -24.63 -6.47 47.79
N LEU A 394 -23.34 -6.39 48.17
CA LEU A 394 -22.68 -7.36 49.06
C LEU A 394 -22.85 -7.04 50.55
N GLY A 395 -23.47 -5.91 50.90
CA GLY A 395 -23.65 -5.46 52.28
C GLY A 395 -22.37 -5.02 52.98
N VAL A 396 -21.32 -4.71 52.22
CA VAL A 396 -19.99 -4.29 52.73
C VAL A 396 -19.83 -2.77 52.64
N ALA A 397 -20.74 -2.08 51.94
CA ALA A 397 -20.72 -0.63 51.82
C ALA A 397 -20.98 0.05 53.20
N PRO A 398 -20.20 1.09 53.55
CA PRO A 398 -20.55 1.96 54.67
C PRO A 398 -21.86 2.72 54.36
N PRO A 399 -22.60 3.17 55.38
CA PRO A 399 -23.79 4.00 55.17
C PRO A 399 -23.35 5.34 54.56
N PHE A 400 -23.49 5.48 53.25
CA PHE A 400 -23.24 6.72 52.54
C PHE A 400 -24.35 7.74 52.84
N THR A 401 -24.00 9.01 52.84
CA THR A 401 -25.00 10.08 52.88
C THR A 401 -25.93 9.97 51.66
N VAL A 402 -27.23 10.21 51.87
CA VAL A 402 -28.21 10.18 50.78
C VAL A 402 -27.77 11.19 49.72
N SER A 403 -27.49 10.69 48.52
CA SER A 403 -27.08 11.50 47.38
C SER A 403 -28.15 12.53 47.04
N PRO A 404 -27.84 13.84 47.01
CA PRO A 404 -28.76 14.84 46.49
C PRO A 404 -29.03 14.67 44.98
N LEU A 405 -28.21 13.89 44.28
CA LEU A 405 -28.29 13.66 42.84
C LEU A 405 -29.17 12.45 42.48
N SER A 406 -29.37 11.48 43.38
CA SER A 406 -30.14 10.27 43.07
C SER A 406 -31.59 10.59 42.70
N ASP A 407 -32.20 11.61 43.33
CA ASP A 407 -33.57 12.04 43.08
C ASP A 407 -33.68 13.28 42.17
N SER A 408 -32.56 13.74 41.63
CA SER A 408 -32.52 14.95 40.82
C SER A 408 -33.05 14.71 39.40
N ARG A 409 -34.22 15.28 39.10
CA ARG A 409 -34.84 15.22 37.77
C ARG A 409 -33.95 15.81 36.67
N TRP A 410 -33.25 16.91 36.95
CA TRP A 410 -32.41 17.57 35.95
C TRP A 410 -31.19 16.70 35.61
N PHE A 411 -30.58 16.05 36.60
CA PHE A 411 -29.40 15.22 36.41
C PHE A 411 -29.77 13.92 35.70
N SER A 412 -30.87 13.28 36.11
CA SER A 412 -31.42 12.12 35.40
C SER A 412 -31.75 12.43 33.93
N THR A 413 -32.35 13.60 33.65
CA THR A 413 -32.59 14.07 32.28
C THR A 413 -31.29 14.21 31.49
N LEU A 414 -30.25 14.82 32.07
CA LEU A 414 -28.93 14.97 31.43
C LEU A 414 -28.30 13.61 31.09
N LEU A 415 -28.37 12.65 32.01
CA LEU A 415 -27.87 11.29 31.79
C LEU A 415 -28.64 10.58 30.67
N TRP A 416 -29.97 10.71 30.63
CA TRP A 416 -30.78 10.17 29.53
C TRP A 416 -30.46 10.81 28.18
N LEU A 417 -30.27 12.13 28.13
CA LEU A 417 -29.84 12.83 26.91
C LEU A 417 -28.48 12.31 26.41
N ASN A 418 -27.52 12.11 27.32
CA ASN A 418 -26.23 11.50 26.99
C ASN A 418 -26.36 10.05 26.53
N ALA A 419 -27.21 9.25 27.18
CA ALA A 419 -27.47 7.86 26.78
C ALA A 419 -28.11 7.78 25.38
N CYS A 420 -29.08 8.65 25.09
CA CYS A 420 -29.69 8.78 23.76
C CYS A 420 -28.64 9.20 22.72
N ALA A 421 -27.81 10.19 23.02
CA ALA A 421 -26.76 10.64 22.11
C ALA A 421 -25.72 9.55 21.83
N LEU A 422 -25.29 8.81 22.86
CA LEU A 422 -24.38 7.66 22.73
C LEU A 422 -25.00 6.54 21.88
N THR A 423 -26.28 6.23 22.12
CA THR A 423 -27.01 5.22 21.35
C THR A 423 -27.11 5.61 19.89
N LEU A 424 -27.45 6.86 19.60
CA LEU A 424 -27.51 7.36 18.23
C LEU A 424 -26.12 7.30 17.56
N ARG A 425 -25.05 7.63 18.30
CA ARG A 425 -23.67 7.52 17.80
C ARG A 425 -23.32 6.08 17.44
N ALA A 426 -23.65 5.12 18.29
CA ALA A 426 -23.43 3.70 18.02
C ALA A 426 -24.23 3.21 16.80
N VAL A 427 -25.49 3.63 16.66
CA VAL A 427 -26.35 3.31 15.51
C VAL A 427 -25.79 3.90 14.22
N GLN A 428 -25.37 5.15 14.22
CA GLN A 428 -24.76 5.82 13.07
C GLN A 428 -23.50 5.09 12.63
N ARG A 429 -22.61 4.76 13.57
CA ARG A 429 -21.40 3.99 13.28
C ARG A 429 -21.73 2.63 12.69
N ALA A 430 -22.60 1.86 13.34
CA ALA A 430 -23.03 0.56 12.85
C ALA A 430 -23.64 0.65 11.44
N TYR A 431 -24.42 1.69 11.14
CA TYR A 431 -25.00 1.93 9.82
C TYR A 431 -23.94 2.13 8.72
N PHE A 432 -22.99 3.04 8.93
CA PHE A 432 -21.95 3.31 7.91
C PHE A 432 -21.00 2.13 7.72
N VAL A 433 -20.62 1.46 8.81
CA VAL A 433 -19.78 0.26 8.76
C VAL A 433 -20.51 -0.88 8.05
N THR A 434 -21.81 -1.08 8.33
CA THR A 434 -22.62 -2.10 7.64
C THR A 434 -22.66 -1.87 6.14
N ARG A 435 -22.74 -0.61 5.71
CA ARG A 435 -22.80 -0.27 4.28
C ARG A 435 -21.48 -0.55 3.55
N LEU A 436 -20.33 -0.43 4.21
CA LEU A 436 -19.02 -0.62 3.59
C LEU A 436 -18.44 -2.03 3.79
N TYR A 437 -18.70 -2.68 4.92
CA TYR A 437 -18.05 -3.96 5.27
C TYR A 437 -19.06 -5.08 5.60
N GLY A 438 -20.36 -4.79 5.56
CA GLY A 438 -21.41 -5.75 5.91
C GLY A 438 -21.81 -5.71 7.38
N TRP A 439 -22.95 -6.33 7.68
CA TRP A 439 -23.63 -6.22 8.97
C TRP A 439 -22.83 -6.82 10.14
N GLU A 440 -21.97 -7.82 9.91
CA GLU A 440 -21.17 -8.41 10.99
C GLU A 440 -20.19 -7.38 11.56
N HIS A 441 -19.48 -6.65 10.70
CA HIS A 441 -18.60 -5.57 11.14
C HIS A 441 -19.40 -4.40 11.71
N GLY A 442 -20.61 -4.14 11.19
CA GLY A 442 -21.53 -3.18 11.78
C GLY A 442 -21.82 -3.44 13.25
N LEU A 443 -22.08 -4.70 13.63
CA LEU A 443 -22.30 -5.08 15.02
C LEU A 443 -21.00 -5.02 15.84
N LEU A 444 -19.88 -5.50 15.29
CA LEU A 444 -18.57 -5.46 15.95
C LEU A 444 -18.05 -4.03 16.17
N SER A 445 -18.55 -3.05 15.42
CA SER A 445 -18.16 -1.66 15.60
C SER A 445 -18.53 -1.12 16.99
N VAL A 446 -19.59 -1.62 17.63
CA VAL A 446 -20.03 -1.18 18.96
C VAL A 446 -19.01 -1.51 20.05
N PRO A 447 -18.56 -2.77 20.25
CA PRO A 447 -17.49 -3.05 21.22
C PRO A 447 -16.15 -2.42 20.79
N ARG A 448 -15.88 -2.30 19.48
CA ARG A 448 -14.66 -1.62 18.98
C ARG A 448 -14.64 -0.12 19.29
N MET A 449 -15.79 0.55 19.49
CA MET A 449 -15.81 1.96 19.94
C MET A 449 -15.06 2.15 21.26
N VAL A 450 -15.18 1.22 22.20
CA VAL A 450 -14.48 1.27 23.48
C VAL A 450 -12.98 1.20 23.26
N ILE A 451 -12.53 0.27 22.42
CA ILE A 451 -11.12 0.09 22.06
C ILE A 451 -10.58 1.34 21.36
N GLY A 452 -11.34 1.88 20.40
CA GLY A 452 -11.01 3.14 19.71
C GLY A 452 -10.83 4.30 20.68
N ASN A 453 -11.67 4.41 21.71
CA ASN A 453 -11.51 5.45 22.75
C ASN A 453 -10.20 5.31 23.54
N PHE A 454 -9.77 4.09 23.88
CA PHE A 454 -8.47 3.85 24.52
C PHE A 454 -7.29 4.20 23.60
N VAL A 455 -7.36 3.78 22.32
CA VAL A 455 -6.32 4.11 21.33
C VAL A 455 -6.24 5.64 21.15
N ASN A 456 -7.37 6.32 21.03
CA ASN A 456 -7.45 7.78 20.89
C ASN A 456 -6.89 8.50 22.11
N PHE A 457 -7.21 8.05 23.33
CA PHE A 457 -6.64 8.59 24.56
C PHE A 457 -5.10 8.47 24.60
N MET A 458 -4.57 7.30 24.26
CA MET A 458 -3.12 7.08 24.22
C MET A 458 -2.44 7.92 23.13
N ALA A 459 -3.09 8.06 21.98
CA ALA A 459 -2.62 8.89 20.88
C ALA A 459 -2.54 10.37 21.28
N VAL A 460 -3.63 10.91 21.85
CA VAL A 460 -3.71 12.29 22.34
C VAL A 460 -2.70 12.54 23.47
N SER A 461 -2.57 11.62 24.42
CA SER A 461 -1.59 11.71 25.51
C SER A 461 -0.16 11.77 24.98
N ARG A 462 0.17 10.94 23.98
CA ARG A 462 1.48 10.99 23.31
C ARG A 462 1.67 12.31 22.56
N ALA A 463 0.66 12.78 21.83
CA ALA A 463 0.72 14.03 21.07
C ALA A 463 0.99 15.23 22.00
N TRP A 464 0.29 15.34 23.13
CA TRP A 464 0.54 16.36 24.15
C TRP A 464 1.96 16.29 24.70
N ARG A 465 2.42 15.10 25.07
CA ARG A 465 3.79 14.92 25.59
C ARG A 465 4.85 15.37 24.57
N LEU A 466 4.68 15.02 23.30
CA LEU A 466 5.58 15.44 22.23
C LEU A 466 5.53 16.95 22.01
N PHE A 467 4.33 17.54 21.97
CA PHE A 467 4.15 18.97 21.76
C PHE A 467 4.70 19.82 22.90
N VAL A 468 4.42 19.45 24.16
CA VAL A 468 4.97 20.13 25.35
C VAL A 468 6.49 19.98 25.39
N SER A 469 7.03 18.79 25.10
CA SER A 469 8.47 18.58 25.00
C SER A 469 9.10 19.46 23.91
N HIS A 470 8.47 19.59 22.75
CA HIS A 470 8.91 20.48 21.68
C HIS A 470 8.92 21.95 22.13
N LEU A 471 7.86 22.41 22.80
CA LEU A 471 7.78 23.79 23.33
C LEU A 471 8.87 24.08 24.35
N VAL A 472 9.20 23.11 25.21
CA VAL A 472 10.22 23.26 26.27
C VAL A 472 11.64 23.15 25.71
N THR A 473 11.88 22.23 24.78
CA THR A 473 13.24 21.92 24.30
C THR A 473 13.64 22.67 23.03
N GLY A 474 12.70 23.23 22.29
CA GLY A 474 12.91 23.84 20.97
C GLY A 474 13.35 22.84 19.88
N LYS A 475 13.52 21.55 20.20
CA LYS A 475 13.94 20.52 19.24
C LYS A 475 12.82 20.25 18.25
N ARG A 476 13.15 20.12 16.96
CA ARG A 476 12.18 19.78 15.91
C ARG A 476 11.45 18.47 16.25
N LEU A 477 10.14 18.46 16.01
CA LEU A 477 9.31 17.26 16.19
C LEU A 477 9.75 16.24 15.13
N ALA A 478 10.49 15.22 15.56
CA ALA A 478 11.00 14.19 14.67
C ALA A 478 9.86 13.33 14.11
N TRP A 479 9.88 13.14 12.80
CA TRP A 479 8.96 12.30 12.07
C TRP A 479 9.17 10.81 12.46
N ASP A 480 8.10 10.14 12.84
CA ASP A 480 8.11 8.76 13.34
C ASP A 480 7.12 7.92 12.50
N LYS A 481 7.51 7.58 11.26
CA LYS A 481 6.68 6.77 10.35
C LYS A 481 6.51 5.36 10.91
N THR A 482 5.27 4.88 10.89
CA THR A 482 4.95 3.48 11.19
C THR A 482 5.08 2.68 9.90
N MET A 483 5.61 1.46 9.99
CA MET A 483 5.65 0.53 8.85
C MET A 483 4.22 0.10 8.47
N HIS A 484 4.00 -0.14 7.18
CA HIS A 484 2.71 -0.55 6.61
C HIS A 484 2.85 -1.87 5.87
N ASP A 485 1.77 -2.64 5.84
CA ASP A 485 1.70 -3.92 5.11
C ASP A 485 0.98 -3.72 3.77
N PHE A 486 1.39 -4.44 2.73
CA PHE A 486 0.64 -4.54 1.48
C PHE A 486 -0.09 -5.89 1.41
N PRO A 487 -1.29 -5.99 0.82
CA PRO A 487 -1.92 -7.28 0.60
C PRO A 487 -1.02 -8.22 -0.19
N SER A 488 -0.76 -9.39 0.40
CA SER A 488 -0.14 -10.51 -0.30
C SER A 488 -0.98 -10.88 -1.54
N ALA A 489 -0.33 -11.40 -2.57
CA ALA A 489 -0.94 -11.76 -3.85
C ALA A 489 -2.26 -12.56 -3.73
N ASP A 490 -2.41 -13.35 -2.67
CA ASP A 490 -3.64 -14.07 -2.30
C ASP A 490 -4.92 -13.20 -2.24
N GLY A 491 -4.80 -11.90 -1.94
CA GLY A 491 -5.92 -10.96 -1.84
C GLY A 491 -6.27 -10.24 -3.15
N LEU A 492 -5.38 -10.24 -4.14
CA LEU A 492 -5.51 -9.52 -5.40
C LEU A 492 -5.67 -10.52 -6.55
N THR A 493 -6.93 -10.83 -6.91
CA THR A 493 -7.34 -11.70 -8.04
C THR A 493 -6.17 -12.32 -8.82
N GLU A 494 -5.66 -13.46 -8.35
CA GLU A 494 -4.61 -14.20 -9.05
C GLU A 494 -5.15 -14.77 -10.37
N ARG A 495 -5.15 -13.95 -11.41
CA ARG A 495 -4.98 -14.45 -12.78
C ARG A 495 -3.53 -14.15 -13.16
N ARG A 496 -2.69 -15.19 -13.23
CA ARG A 496 -1.45 -15.12 -13.99
C ARG A 496 -1.79 -14.58 -15.37
N GLN A 497 -1.37 -13.35 -15.67
CA GLN A 497 -1.65 -12.72 -16.96
C GLN A 497 -0.95 -13.51 -18.06
N ARG A 498 -1.61 -13.62 -19.22
CA ARG A 498 -0.96 -14.18 -20.41
C ARG A 498 0.15 -13.24 -20.86
N LEU A 499 1.21 -13.77 -21.46
CA LEU A 499 2.36 -12.97 -21.89
C LEU A 499 1.95 -11.77 -22.77
N GLY A 500 0.98 -11.97 -23.68
CA GLY A 500 0.44 -10.88 -24.49
C GLY A 500 -0.27 -9.79 -23.69
N GLU A 501 -1.09 -10.17 -22.71
CA GLU A 501 -1.78 -9.22 -21.81
C GLU A 501 -0.77 -8.44 -20.96
N LEU A 502 0.30 -9.11 -20.51
CA LEU A 502 1.40 -8.50 -19.76
C LEU A 502 2.16 -7.48 -20.62
N LEU A 503 2.52 -7.83 -21.85
CA LEU A 503 3.22 -6.91 -22.75
C LEU A 503 2.38 -5.68 -23.11
N VAL A 504 1.05 -5.84 -23.21
CA VAL A 504 0.12 -4.72 -23.40
C VAL A 504 0.03 -3.85 -22.15
N SER A 505 -0.03 -4.43 -20.95
CA SER A 505 -0.07 -3.66 -19.71
C SER A 505 1.21 -2.86 -19.48
N TRP A 506 2.35 -3.41 -19.89
CA TRP A 506 3.66 -2.71 -19.86
C TRP A 506 3.78 -1.63 -20.93
N GLN A 507 2.80 -1.51 -21.82
CA GLN A 507 2.85 -0.68 -23.03
C GLN A 507 4.07 -0.97 -23.91
N ALA A 508 4.58 -2.21 -23.85
CA ALA A 508 5.63 -2.67 -24.75
C ALA A 508 5.07 -2.88 -26.17
N ILE A 509 3.81 -3.31 -26.25
CA ILE A 509 3.03 -3.45 -27.48
C ILE A 509 1.62 -2.88 -27.27
N ASP A 510 0.92 -2.53 -28.34
CA ASP A 510 -0.50 -2.16 -28.28
C ASP A 510 -1.45 -3.34 -28.52
N ALA A 511 -2.75 -3.13 -28.26
CA ALA A 511 -3.76 -4.19 -28.41
C ALA A 511 -3.94 -4.64 -29.86
N ALA A 512 -3.75 -3.76 -30.84
CA ALA A 512 -3.89 -4.10 -32.26
C ALA A 512 -2.69 -4.92 -32.77
N GLN A 513 -1.48 -4.60 -32.29
CA GLN A 513 -0.26 -5.37 -32.51
C GLN A 513 -0.38 -6.77 -31.90
N LEU A 514 -0.90 -6.88 -30.68
CA LEU A 514 -1.15 -8.19 -30.07
C LEU A 514 -2.16 -9.01 -30.88
N GLU A 515 -3.29 -8.41 -31.26
CA GLU A 515 -4.31 -9.08 -32.06
C GLU A 515 -3.76 -9.52 -33.42
N SER A 516 -2.98 -8.65 -34.09
CA SER A 516 -2.29 -8.97 -35.34
C SER A 516 -1.28 -10.11 -35.17
N ALA A 517 -0.52 -10.13 -34.08
CA ALA A 517 0.44 -11.19 -33.79
C ALA A 517 -0.25 -12.53 -33.50
N LEU A 518 -1.46 -12.52 -32.90
CA LEU A 518 -2.23 -13.74 -32.63
C LEU A 518 -2.92 -14.31 -33.88
N HIS A 519 -3.26 -13.47 -34.87
CA HIS A 519 -3.89 -13.89 -36.13
C HIS A 519 -2.90 -14.25 -37.24
N ASP A 520 -1.61 -14.05 -37.02
CA ASP A 520 -0.58 -14.40 -38.01
C ASP A 520 -0.45 -15.93 -38.15
N ASP A 521 -0.33 -16.45 -39.37
CA ASP A 521 -0.26 -17.89 -39.62
C ASP A 521 0.97 -18.54 -38.95
N HIS A 522 2.05 -17.76 -38.77
CA HIS A 522 3.25 -18.16 -38.00
C HIS A 522 3.01 -18.29 -36.48
N ALA A 523 1.94 -17.70 -35.93
CA ALA A 523 1.61 -17.80 -34.51
C ALA A 523 1.16 -19.22 -34.10
N ARG A 524 0.84 -20.07 -35.08
CA ARG A 524 0.51 -21.49 -34.84
C ARG A 524 1.74 -22.37 -34.61
N GLU A 525 2.93 -21.93 -35.03
CA GLU A 525 4.16 -22.74 -35.00
C GLU A 525 5.27 -22.15 -34.12
N ALA A 526 5.16 -20.89 -33.69
CA ALA A 526 6.16 -20.22 -32.84
C ALA A 526 5.54 -19.55 -31.59
N PRO A 527 6.28 -19.49 -30.47
CA PRO A 527 5.84 -18.74 -29.29
C PRO A 527 5.64 -17.25 -29.60
N LEU A 528 4.58 -16.65 -29.03
CA LEU A 528 4.18 -15.26 -29.25
C LEU A 528 5.35 -14.27 -29.16
N GLY A 529 6.23 -14.42 -28.16
CA GLY A 529 7.39 -13.54 -27.98
C GLY A 529 8.33 -13.50 -29.19
N ARG A 530 8.58 -14.64 -29.84
CA ARG A 530 9.42 -14.69 -31.05
C ARG A 530 8.75 -14.03 -32.25
N VAL A 531 7.42 -14.18 -32.39
CA VAL A 531 6.66 -13.53 -33.46
C VAL A 531 6.74 -12.00 -33.31
N LEU A 532 6.60 -11.49 -32.09
CA LEU A 532 6.71 -10.07 -31.78
C LEU A 532 8.12 -9.52 -32.05
N MET A 533 9.16 -10.28 -31.69
CA MET A 533 10.55 -9.91 -31.99
C MET A 533 10.85 -9.93 -33.49
N ALA A 534 10.37 -10.93 -34.23
CA ALA A 534 10.59 -11.04 -35.67
C ALA A 534 9.96 -9.88 -36.46
N LYS A 535 8.84 -9.35 -35.97
CA LYS A 535 8.19 -8.15 -36.52
C LYS A 535 8.84 -6.83 -36.08
N GLY A 536 9.84 -6.89 -35.18
CA GLY A 536 10.52 -5.71 -34.63
C GLY A 536 9.67 -4.90 -33.65
N TRP A 537 8.58 -5.47 -33.13
CA TRP A 537 7.69 -4.81 -32.16
C TRP A 537 8.16 -4.97 -30.71
N LEU A 538 9.04 -5.94 -30.45
CA LEU A 538 9.56 -6.25 -29.13
C LEU A 538 11.06 -6.53 -29.21
N ASP A 539 11.83 -6.04 -28.24
CA ASP A 539 13.25 -6.36 -28.11
C ASP A 539 13.50 -7.55 -27.17
N ASP A 540 14.64 -8.21 -27.31
CA ASP A 540 15.01 -9.43 -26.55
C ASP A 540 15.10 -9.17 -25.04
N GLU A 541 15.51 -7.97 -24.63
CA GLU A 541 15.61 -7.59 -23.22
C GLU A 541 14.22 -7.48 -22.57
N THR A 542 13.29 -6.78 -23.23
CA THR A 542 11.91 -6.67 -22.77
C THR A 542 11.20 -8.02 -22.75
N LEU A 543 11.46 -8.90 -23.73
CA LEU A 543 10.89 -10.25 -23.74
C LEU A 543 11.41 -11.10 -22.58
N ALA A 544 12.73 -11.13 -22.35
CA ALA A 544 13.33 -11.87 -21.24
C ALA A 544 12.80 -11.39 -19.88
N GLU A 545 12.60 -10.08 -19.72
CA GLU A 545 11.99 -9.49 -18.52
C GLU A 545 10.54 -9.96 -18.34
N ALA A 546 9.73 -9.93 -19.41
CA ALA A 546 8.33 -10.35 -19.36
C ALA A 546 8.18 -11.84 -19.01
N ILE A 547 9.06 -12.69 -19.53
CA ILE A 547 9.09 -14.13 -19.21
C ILE A 547 9.49 -14.37 -17.75
N ALA A 548 10.54 -13.68 -17.28
CA ALA A 548 10.99 -13.77 -15.90
C ALA A 548 9.88 -13.39 -14.92
N PHE A 549 9.20 -12.27 -15.22
CA PHE A 549 8.09 -11.79 -14.43
C PHE A 549 6.89 -12.75 -14.43
N GLN A 550 6.47 -13.23 -15.61
CA GLN A 550 5.33 -14.15 -15.71
C GLN A 550 5.55 -15.45 -14.92
N ALA A 551 6.80 -15.89 -14.83
CA ALA A 551 7.21 -17.10 -14.13
C ALA A 551 7.60 -16.89 -12.66
N ASP A 552 7.61 -15.64 -12.17
CA ASP A 552 8.12 -15.26 -10.85
C ASP A 552 9.58 -15.72 -10.62
N LEU A 553 10.44 -15.42 -11.61
CA LEU A 553 11.87 -15.79 -11.62
C LEU A 553 12.77 -14.56 -11.68
N GLU A 554 13.98 -14.68 -11.13
CA GLU A 554 14.98 -13.62 -11.19
C GLU A 554 15.57 -13.44 -12.60
N ARG A 555 15.90 -12.20 -12.95
CA ARG A 555 16.70 -11.91 -14.14
C ARG A 555 18.18 -12.15 -13.87
N GLY A 556 18.81 -12.91 -14.75
CA GLY A 556 20.26 -13.10 -14.78
C GLY A 556 20.94 -12.21 -15.81
N ARG A 557 22.26 -12.25 -15.82
CA ARG A 557 23.08 -11.76 -16.93
C ARG A 557 24.18 -12.78 -17.14
N LEU A 558 24.54 -13.05 -18.39
CA LEU A 558 25.66 -13.94 -18.67
C LEU A 558 26.97 -13.31 -18.18
N ASP A 559 27.64 -13.97 -17.23
CA ASP A 559 29.04 -13.70 -16.88
C ASP A 559 29.91 -14.78 -17.51
N VAL A 560 30.61 -14.42 -18.59
CA VAL A 560 31.49 -15.30 -19.33
C VAL A 560 32.61 -15.89 -18.45
N ARG A 561 33.11 -15.14 -17.45
CA ARG A 561 34.17 -15.64 -16.55
C ARG A 561 33.62 -16.62 -15.53
N ALA A 562 32.40 -16.41 -15.05
CA ALA A 562 31.73 -17.37 -14.19
C ALA A 562 31.39 -18.65 -14.97
N LEU A 563 30.83 -18.52 -16.17
CA LEU A 563 30.54 -19.66 -17.06
C LEU A 563 31.81 -20.49 -17.33
N ALA A 564 32.93 -19.85 -17.65
CA ALA A 564 34.20 -20.54 -17.90
C ALA A 564 34.81 -21.24 -16.68
N ARG A 565 34.41 -20.86 -15.44
CA ARG A 565 34.84 -21.54 -14.21
C ARG A 565 33.95 -22.73 -13.87
N HIS A 566 32.74 -22.76 -14.39
CA HIS A 566 31.71 -23.74 -14.06
C HIS A 566 31.26 -24.55 -15.29
N ASP A 567 32.02 -24.52 -16.38
CA ASP A 567 31.69 -25.24 -17.62
C ASP A 567 31.70 -26.77 -17.45
N ALA A 568 32.57 -27.29 -16.58
CA ALA A 568 32.60 -28.69 -16.19
C ALA A 568 31.53 -29.11 -15.17
N ALA A 569 30.71 -28.17 -14.66
CA ALA A 569 29.69 -28.47 -13.65
C ALA A 569 28.51 -29.30 -14.20
N LEU A 570 28.28 -29.23 -15.52
CA LEU A 570 27.28 -30.04 -16.23
C LEU A 570 27.89 -30.59 -17.52
N PRO A 571 27.52 -31.81 -17.96
CA PRO A 571 27.94 -32.32 -19.26
C PRO A 571 27.48 -31.41 -20.40
N LEU A 572 28.34 -31.20 -21.41
CA LEU A 572 28.03 -30.34 -22.56
C LEU A 572 26.75 -30.80 -23.29
N GLU A 573 26.52 -32.11 -23.38
CA GLU A 573 25.30 -32.68 -23.95
C GLU A 573 24.04 -32.20 -23.21
N THR A 574 24.07 -32.18 -21.88
CA THR A 574 22.97 -31.68 -21.03
C THR A 574 22.76 -30.18 -21.23
N ILE A 575 23.85 -29.40 -21.23
CA ILE A 575 23.84 -27.95 -21.46
C ILE A 575 23.18 -27.62 -22.81
N VAL A 576 23.57 -28.31 -23.88
CA VAL A 576 23.03 -28.09 -25.23
C VAL A 576 21.59 -28.57 -25.34
N ARG A 577 21.27 -29.77 -24.80
CA ARG A 577 19.93 -30.37 -24.88
C ARG A 577 18.87 -29.49 -24.21
N HIS A 578 19.17 -28.98 -23.02
CA HIS A 578 18.23 -28.14 -22.26
C HIS A 578 18.41 -26.64 -22.54
N ARG A 579 19.41 -26.25 -23.33
CA ARG A 579 19.78 -24.85 -23.63
C ARG A 579 19.97 -24.01 -22.36
N VAL A 580 20.75 -24.54 -21.42
CA VAL A 580 21.02 -23.92 -20.12
C VAL A 580 22.50 -23.62 -19.93
N LEU A 581 22.84 -22.62 -19.12
CA LEU A 581 24.24 -22.27 -18.81
C LEU A 581 24.49 -22.25 -17.29
N PRO A 582 25.46 -23.00 -16.75
CA PRO A 582 25.80 -22.95 -15.33
C PRO A 582 26.56 -21.65 -14.99
N GLN A 583 26.19 -20.99 -13.89
CA GLN A 583 26.80 -19.72 -13.46
C GLN A 583 27.13 -19.67 -11.96
N GLY A 584 27.68 -20.77 -11.43
CA GLY A 584 28.15 -20.85 -10.05
C GLY A 584 27.02 -21.09 -9.06
N GLY A 585 27.13 -20.52 -7.86
CA GLY A 585 26.12 -20.66 -6.81
C GLY A 585 25.68 -19.33 -6.21
N ASP A 586 24.50 -19.33 -5.59
CA ASP A 586 23.99 -18.20 -4.81
C ASP A 586 24.56 -18.16 -3.38
N ASP A 587 24.25 -17.10 -2.64
CA ASP A 587 24.71 -16.93 -1.24
C ASP A 587 24.17 -18.00 -0.28
N ALA A 588 23.15 -18.77 -0.70
CA ALA A 588 22.55 -19.87 0.04
C ALA A 588 23.14 -21.25 -0.34
N GLY A 589 24.08 -21.30 -1.29
CA GLY A 589 24.75 -22.52 -1.76
C GLY A 589 23.99 -23.31 -2.84
N ASN A 590 22.95 -22.75 -3.45
CA ASN A 590 22.25 -23.34 -4.58
C ASN A 590 23.00 -23.05 -5.88
N ALA A 591 23.02 -23.99 -6.82
CA ALA A 591 23.62 -23.77 -8.13
C ALA A 591 22.72 -22.89 -9.01
N ILE A 592 23.29 -21.84 -9.61
CA ILE A 592 22.60 -20.93 -10.51
C ILE A 592 22.71 -21.46 -11.94
N VAL A 593 21.56 -21.58 -12.60
CA VAL A 593 21.45 -21.97 -14.00
C VAL A 593 20.73 -20.88 -14.79
N LEU A 594 21.32 -20.44 -15.90
CA LEU A 594 20.70 -19.48 -16.80
C LEU A 594 19.87 -20.20 -17.87
N SER A 595 18.66 -19.72 -18.13
CA SER A 595 17.80 -20.20 -19.22
C SER A 595 17.07 -19.03 -19.88
N ALA A 596 16.64 -19.18 -21.14
CA ALA A 596 15.83 -18.16 -21.82
C ALA A 596 14.33 -18.29 -21.52
N ASN A 597 13.89 -19.49 -21.11
CA ASN A 597 12.51 -19.78 -20.73
C ASN A 597 12.48 -20.59 -19.42
N PRO A 598 11.37 -20.55 -18.66
CA PRO A 598 11.21 -21.34 -17.45
C PRO A 598 11.31 -22.84 -17.78
N LEU A 599 12.17 -23.54 -17.05
CA LEU A 599 12.35 -24.98 -17.19
C LEU A 599 11.23 -25.72 -16.47
N ASP A 600 10.84 -26.88 -17.01
CA ASP A 600 9.87 -27.75 -16.35
C ASP A 600 10.47 -28.44 -15.11
N ALA A 601 9.60 -28.91 -14.22
CA ALA A 601 10.01 -29.52 -12.96
C ALA A 601 10.90 -30.77 -13.18
N ALA A 602 10.66 -31.52 -14.26
CA ALA A 602 11.46 -32.68 -14.62
C ALA A 602 12.91 -32.30 -14.98
N THR A 603 13.09 -31.27 -15.81
CA THR A 603 14.42 -30.75 -16.18
C THR A 603 15.14 -30.17 -14.97
N LEU A 604 14.45 -29.40 -14.12
CA LEU A 604 15.07 -28.87 -12.89
C LEU A 604 15.55 -29.99 -11.96
N ALA A 605 14.79 -31.08 -11.82
CA ALA A 605 15.19 -32.24 -11.03
C ALA A 605 16.35 -33.04 -11.67
N GLU A 606 16.44 -33.08 -13.01
CA GLU A 606 17.59 -33.63 -13.73
C GLU A 606 18.86 -32.80 -13.50
N LEU A 607 18.76 -31.47 -13.64
CA LEU A 607 19.87 -30.55 -13.42
C LEU A 607 20.35 -30.56 -11.96
N ALA A 608 19.44 -30.60 -10.99
CA ALA A 608 19.78 -30.70 -9.57
C ALA A 608 20.51 -32.00 -9.23
N ARG A 609 20.11 -33.13 -9.85
CA ARG A 609 20.84 -34.39 -9.72
C ARG A 609 22.23 -34.33 -10.35
N GLY A 610 22.38 -33.67 -11.49
CA GLY A 610 23.66 -33.47 -12.16
C GLY A 610 24.63 -32.58 -11.39
N LEU A 611 24.12 -31.53 -10.74
CA LEU A 611 24.91 -30.56 -9.98
C LEU A 611 25.14 -30.95 -8.52
N GLY A 612 24.39 -31.92 -7.99
CA GLY A 612 24.51 -32.38 -6.60
C GLY A 612 23.97 -31.38 -5.55
N THR A 613 23.33 -30.29 -5.99
CA THR A 613 22.74 -29.24 -5.14
C THR A 613 21.36 -28.86 -5.67
N SER A 614 20.58 -28.12 -4.88
CA SER A 614 19.40 -27.41 -5.39
C SER A 614 19.81 -26.43 -6.49
N VAL A 615 18.92 -26.26 -7.47
CA VAL A 615 19.13 -25.38 -8.63
C VAL A 615 18.17 -24.20 -8.56
N VAL A 616 18.72 -23.00 -8.72
CA VAL A 616 17.96 -21.76 -8.92
C VAL A 616 18.14 -21.36 -10.37
N GLN A 617 17.03 -21.26 -11.11
CA GLN A 617 17.07 -20.78 -12.49
C GLN A 617 16.94 -19.26 -12.53
N ARG A 618 17.67 -18.62 -13.44
CA ARG A 618 17.55 -17.19 -13.75
C ARG A 618 17.31 -17.00 -15.23
N ILE A 619 16.36 -16.13 -15.56
CA ILE A 619 16.01 -15.86 -16.95
C ILE A 619 17.00 -14.87 -17.56
N VAL A 620 17.54 -15.21 -18.73
CA VAL A 620 18.44 -14.37 -19.54
C VAL A 620 17.90 -14.22 -20.96
N ARG A 621 18.51 -13.32 -21.74
CA ARG A 621 18.15 -13.17 -23.16
C ARG A 621 18.43 -14.42 -23.96
N GLU A 622 17.65 -14.67 -25.00
CA GLU A 622 17.92 -15.79 -25.91
C GLU A 622 19.27 -15.60 -26.61
N GLY A 623 19.64 -14.36 -26.94
CA GLY A 623 20.97 -14.03 -27.45
C GLY A 623 22.11 -14.42 -26.51
N GLU A 624 21.94 -14.25 -25.19
CA GLU A 624 22.95 -14.61 -24.20
C GLU A 624 23.13 -16.13 -24.08
N ILE A 625 22.04 -16.90 -24.15
CA ILE A 625 22.13 -18.37 -24.21
C ILE A 625 22.89 -18.81 -25.47
N ALA A 626 22.55 -18.24 -26.62
CA ALA A 626 23.21 -18.56 -27.88
C ALA A 626 24.72 -18.25 -27.84
N ASP A 627 25.11 -17.11 -27.26
CA ASP A 627 26.51 -16.72 -27.13
C ASP A 627 27.28 -17.61 -26.15
N GLY A 628 26.69 -17.95 -25.01
CA GLY A 628 27.29 -18.89 -24.05
C GLY A 628 27.47 -20.30 -24.64
N LEU A 629 26.48 -20.82 -25.37
CA LEU A 629 26.59 -22.11 -26.06
C LEU A 629 27.68 -22.10 -27.13
N ARG A 630 27.82 -21.02 -27.92
CA ARG A 630 28.90 -20.87 -28.90
C ARG A 630 30.28 -20.92 -28.24
N LEU A 631 30.45 -20.26 -27.09
CA LEU A 631 31.70 -20.26 -26.34
C LEU A 631 32.09 -21.66 -25.85
N LEU A 632 31.13 -22.42 -25.32
CA LEU A 632 31.36 -23.79 -24.83
C LEU A 632 31.64 -24.78 -25.97
N CYS A 633 30.85 -24.75 -27.03
CA CYS A 633 31.04 -25.62 -28.20
C CYS A 633 32.35 -25.30 -28.95
N GLY A 634 32.71 -24.02 -29.08
CA GLY A 634 33.95 -23.58 -29.70
C GLY A 634 35.20 -24.05 -28.95
N ARG A 635 35.14 -24.11 -27.62
CA ARG A 635 36.23 -24.65 -26.77
C ARG A 635 36.37 -26.17 -26.87
N SER A 636 35.25 -26.90 -26.95
CA SER A 636 35.28 -28.35 -27.15
C SER A 636 35.81 -28.75 -28.53
N ALA A 637 35.57 -27.93 -29.56
CA ALA A 637 36.16 -28.15 -30.88
C ALA A 637 37.68 -27.89 -30.91
N ALA A 638 38.16 -26.92 -30.12
CA ALA A 638 39.58 -26.61 -29.98
C ALA A 638 40.35 -27.67 -29.15
N SER A 639 39.70 -28.37 -28.22
CA SER A 639 40.33 -29.45 -27.45
C SER A 639 40.35 -30.82 -28.15
N ALA A 640 39.59 -30.99 -29.24
CA ALA A 640 39.45 -32.25 -29.97
C ALA A 640 40.45 -32.47 -31.12
N VAL A 641 41.45 -31.58 -31.31
CA VAL A 641 42.53 -31.80 -32.30
C VAL A 641 43.64 -32.64 -31.67
N PRO A 642 43.92 -33.87 -32.13
CA PRO A 642 45.02 -34.67 -31.59
C PRO A 642 46.36 -34.16 -32.13
N ALA A 643 47.30 -33.89 -31.22
CA ALA A 643 48.71 -33.69 -31.55
C ALA A 643 49.34 -35.01 -32.04
N ALA A 644 49.33 -35.25 -33.35
CA ALA A 644 50.09 -36.33 -33.97
C ALA A 644 51.44 -35.81 -34.49
N GLY A 645 52.47 -36.10 -33.69
CA GLY A 645 53.83 -36.51 -34.07
C GLY A 645 54.49 -35.95 -35.34
N ASN A 646 55.50 -35.13 -35.13
CA ASN A 646 56.53 -34.77 -36.10
C ASN A 646 57.65 -35.85 -36.13
N ALA A 647 58.00 -36.42 -37.30
CA ALA A 647 59.32 -37.02 -37.56
C ALA A 647 59.55 -37.38 -39.05
N GLY A 648 60.20 -36.46 -39.78
CA GLY A 648 61.34 -36.65 -40.70
C GLY A 648 61.28 -37.62 -41.89
N ALA A 649 61.46 -37.09 -43.11
CA ALA A 649 62.39 -37.63 -44.12
C ALA A 649 62.64 -36.61 -45.26
N ARG A 650 63.86 -36.65 -45.80
CA ARG A 650 64.46 -35.73 -46.78
C ARG A 650 64.09 -36.05 -48.25
N ARG A 651 64.37 -35.06 -49.10
CA ARG A 651 64.91 -35.07 -50.49
C ARG A 651 64.00 -34.72 -51.68
N ASP A 652 64.51 -33.72 -52.40
CA ASP A 652 64.71 -33.58 -53.86
C ASP A 652 63.55 -33.14 -54.79
N SER A 653 63.66 -31.87 -55.21
CA SER A 653 63.59 -31.30 -56.58
C SER A 653 62.53 -31.76 -57.59
N ALA A 654 61.74 -30.80 -58.12
CA ALA A 654 61.94 -30.16 -59.45
C ALA A 654 60.63 -29.57 -60.07
N HIS A 655 60.78 -28.38 -60.67
CA HIS A 655 59.95 -27.73 -61.73
C HIS A 655 58.52 -27.26 -61.36
N HIS A 656 58.00 -26.09 -61.77
CA HIS A 656 58.26 -25.22 -62.92
C HIS A 656 57.62 -23.81 -62.69
N HIS A 657 58.31 -22.76 -63.17
CA HIS A 657 57.90 -21.44 -63.74
C HIS A 657 56.53 -20.79 -63.44
N ASP A 658 56.33 -19.48 -63.47
CA ASP A 658 57.13 -18.24 -63.57
C ASP A 658 56.15 -17.06 -63.38
N ASP A 659 56.68 -15.92 -62.90
CA ASP A 659 56.35 -14.52 -63.24
C ASP A 659 54.92 -13.98 -62.99
N VAL A 660 54.72 -12.77 -62.44
CA VAL A 660 55.24 -11.46 -62.89
C VAL A 660 55.40 -10.48 -61.71
N ALA A 661 56.43 -9.64 -61.84
CA ALA A 661 56.93 -8.65 -60.89
C ALA A 661 56.31 -7.23 -60.99
N ALA A 662 56.73 -6.40 -60.01
CA ALA A 662 56.72 -4.92 -59.94
C ALA A 662 55.38 -4.25 -59.54
N ALA A 663 55.31 -3.22 -58.69
CA ALA A 663 56.27 -2.23 -58.17
C ALA A 663 55.73 -1.69 -56.81
N ARG A 664 56.55 -1.51 -55.74
CA ARG A 664 57.16 -0.23 -55.28
C ARG A 664 56.14 0.93 -55.16
N THR A 665 56.04 1.73 -54.08
CA THR A 665 57.03 2.25 -53.11
C THR A 665 56.23 3.05 -52.05
N SER A 666 56.48 2.91 -50.75
CA SER A 666 57.38 3.70 -49.85
C SER A 666 56.64 4.73 -48.99
N ARG A 667 56.71 4.60 -47.65
CA ARG A 667 57.52 5.42 -46.69
C ARG A 667 56.84 6.73 -46.31
N ASP A 668 56.91 7.28 -45.11
CA ASP A 668 57.65 7.05 -43.86
C ASP A 668 56.87 7.83 -42.76
N ARG A 669 56.75 7.36 -41.51
CA ARG A 669 57.48 7.82 -40.29
C ARG A 669 57.35 9.34 -39.99
N THR A 670 57.15 9.84 -38.77
CA THR A 670 57.62 9.42 -37.43
C THR A 670 57.05 10.37 -36.35
N ASP A 671 56.86 9.81 -35.15
CA ASP A 671 57.18 10.31 -33.80
C ASP A 671 56.73 11.67 -33.22
N ALA A 672 56.35 11.55 -31.93
CA ALA A 672 56.78 12.34 -30.76
C ALA A 672 55.67 13.10 -29.97
N THR A 673 55.49 12.66 -28.72
CA THR A 673 55.02 13.42 -27.53
C THR A 673 56.06 14.50 -27.13
N PRO A 674 55.92 15.42 -26.11
CA PRO A 674 55.15 15.33 -24.84
C PRO A 674 54.61 16.68 -24.22
N ASP A 675 54.02 16.56 -23.01
CA ASP A 675 53.91 17.49 -21.86
C ASP A 675 53.46 18.98 -21.96
N GLY A 676 52.56 19.38 -21.03
CA GLY A 676 52.80 20.56 -20.16
C GLY A 676 51.78 21.73 -20.11
N ILE A 677 51.11 21.87 -18.94
CA ILE A 677 51.00 23.07 -18.06
C ILE A 677 50.23 24.36 -18.50
N ALA A 678 49.48 24.91 -17.49
CA ALA A 678 49.06 26.31 -17.25
C ALA A 678 47.84 26.85 -18.05
N ALA A 679 47.03 27.82 -17.59
CA ALA A 679 46.76 28.52 -16.32
C ALA A 679 45.71 29.62 -16.63
N SER A 680 44.95 30.06 -15.60
CA SER A 680 44.33 31.41 -15.43
C SER A 680 43.30 31.87 -16.50
N THR A 681 42.33 32.77 -16.32
CA THR A 681 42.12 33.99 -15.49
C THR A 681 40.65 34.41 -15.78
N SER A 682 39.80 34.65 -14.78
CA SER A 682 39.40 35.96 -14.22
C SER A 682 38.56 36.91 -15.12
N CYS A 683 37.83 37.80 -14.43
CA CYS A 683 37.11 39.00 -14.87
C CYS A 683 35.65 38.81 -15.34
N ASP A 684 34.70 39.70 -15.05
CA ASP A 684 34.49 40.73 -14.01
C ASP A 684 33.17 41.43 -14.40
N ALA A 685 32.59 42.19 -13.46
CA ALA A 685 31.65 43.32 -13.65
C ALA A 685 30.18 42.97 -13.99
N CYS A 686 29.20 43.31 -13.12
CA CYS A 686 28.54 44.64 -12.97
C CYS A 686 27.67 44.97 -14.19
N ASP A 687 26.48 45.56 -14.15
CA ASP A 687 25.66 46.23 -13.13
C ASP A 687 24.28 46.52 -13.78
N GLU A 688 23.30 46.93 -12.96
CA GLU A 688 22.13 47.78 -13.30
C GLU A 688 21.03 47.23 -14.25
N ALA A 689 19.73 47.19 -13.92
CA ALA A 689 18.75 48.10 -13.30
C ALA A 689 17.75 48.65 -14.35
N GLU A 690 16.48 48.75 -13.92
CA GLU A 690 15.37 49.58 -14.44
C GLU A 690 14.71 49.19 -15.78
N SER A 691 13.47 48.68 -15.76
CA SER A 691 12.17 49.39 -15.65
C SER A 691 11.60 49.86 -16.99
N ILE A 692 10.42 49.32 -17.36
CA ILE A 692 9.45 49.99 -18.25
C ILE A 692 8.06 49.76 -17.66
N ALA A 693 7.33 50.87 -17.51
CA ALA A 693 6.01 50.98 -16.95
C ALA A 693 4.96 51.33 -18.01
N ALA A 694 3.68 51.07 -17.66
CA ALA A 694 2.46 51.81 -18.03
C ALA A 694 1.92 51.57 -19.48
N VAL A 695 0.62 51.62 -19.83
CA VAL A 695 -0.60 52.30 -19.34
C VAL A 695 -1.84 51.55 -19.93
N ALA A 696 -2.96 51.42 -19.20
CA ALA A 696 -4.32 51.78 -19.67
C ALA A 696 -5.42 51.47 -18.63
N THR A 697 -6.18 52.51 -18.30
CA THR A 697 -7.31 52.61 -17.35
C THR A 697 -8.62 52.81 -18.14
N VAL A 698 -9.79 52.71 -17.43
CA VAL A 698 -11.19 53.12 -17.79
C VAL A 698 -12.07 51.90 -18.15
N ALA A 699 -13.29 51.63 -17.65
CA ALA A 699 -14.36 52.31 -16.89
C ALA A 699 -15.29 51.20 -16.30
N ALA A 700 -15.77 51.30 -15.05
CA ALA A 700 -17.07 51.82 -14.61
C ALA A 700 -18.20 50.77 -14.39
N ALA A 701 -18.62 50.70 -13.12
CA ALA A 701 -20.00 50.64 -12.58
C ALA A 701 -20.99 49.51 -12.99
N GLY A 702 -21.59 48.89 -11.97
CA GLY A 702 -23.05 48.65 -11.96
C GLY A 702 -23.55 47.28 -11.48
N ASN A 703 -24.12 47.26 -10.27
CA ASN A 703 -25.25 46.45 -9.78
C ASN A 703 -25.15 44.92 -9.57
N ALA A 704 -25.20 44.57 -8.29
CA ALA A 704 -26.31 43.95 -7.57
C ALA A 704 -27.09 42.74 -8.17
N HIS A 705 -27.26 41.76 -7.25
CA HIS A 705 -28.40 40.85 -7.07
C HIS A 705 -28.48 39.54 -7.87
N ALA A 706 -28.32 38.46 -7.09
CA ALA A 706 -29.30 37.40 -6.85
C ALA A 706 -29.66 36.36 -7.94
N HIS A 707 -29.60 35.11 -7.48
CA HIS A 707 -30.42 33.95 -7.82
C HIS A 707 -30.26 33.23 -9.19
N ALA A 708 -29.97 31.94 -9.03
CA ALA A 708 -30.69 30.78 -9.57
C ALA A 708 -30.74 30.52 -11.09
N ASP A 709 -30.41 29.27 -11.42
CA ASP A 709 -31.00 28.39 -12.44
C ASP A 709 -31.52 29.02 -13.75
N ALA A 710 -30.96 28.59 -14.90
CA ALA A 710 -31.59 27.59 -15.77
C ALA A 710 -31.06 27.61 -17.22
N ASN A 711 -31.02 26.40 -17.81
CA ASN A 711 -31.34 26.04 -19.21
C ASN A 711 -30.44 26.53 -20.36
N ALA A 712 -30.34 25.89 -21.53
CA ALA A 712 -30.74 24.59 -22.07
C ALA A 712 -30.21 24.51 -23.52
N ALA A 713 -30.19 23.29 -24.09
CA ALA A 713 -30.57 22.92 -25.47
C ALA A 713 -29.54 22.03 -26.21
N ALA A 714 -29.94 20.79 -26.49
CA ALA A 714 -30.08 20.26 -27.86
C ALA A 714 -30.75 18.86 -27.83
N ASN A 715 -31.79 18.72 -28.65
CA ASN A 715 -32.73 17.59 -28.76
C ASN A 715 -32.18 16.40 -29.56
N GLY A 716 -32.81 15.23 -29.36
CA GLY A 716 -32.84 14.15 -30.35
C GLY A 716 -33.23 12.78 -29.77
N SER A 717 -34.49 12.39 -29.90
CA SER A 717 -35.02 11.03 -29.65
C SER A 717 -35.58 10.48 -30.98
N PRO A 718 -35.72 9.15 -31.18
CA PRO A 718 -36.96 8.51 -30.72
C PRO A 718 -36.88 7.02 -30.26
N ARG A 719 -37.74 6.72 -29.28
CA ARG A 719 -38.64 5.54 -29.08
C ARG A 719 -38.14 4.10 -29.33
N GLY A 720 -38.36 3.25 -28.32
CA GLY A 720 -38.48 1.79 -28.44
C GLY A 720 -38.94 1.14 -27.13
N ILE A 721 -40.02 0.36 -27.19
CA ILE A 721 -40.83 -0.21 -26.09
C ILE A 721 -40.26 -1.58 -25.65
N SER A 722 -40.28 -1.91 -24.34
CA SER A 722 -40.83 -3.18 -23.83
C SER A 722 -40.76 -3.29 -22.29
N LYS A 723 -41.88 -3.76 -21.71
CA LYS A 723 -42.07 -4.19 -20.32
C LYS A 723 -41.85 -5.72 -20.24
N ALA A 724 -41.20 -6.21 -19.21
CA ALA A 724 -41.51 -7.52 -18.63
C ALA A 724 -41.01 -7.62 -17.17
N GLN A 725 -41.90 -8.09 -16.30
CA GLN A 725 -41.76 -8.36 -14.88
C GLN A 725 -41.50 -9.89 -14.65
N PRO A 726 -41.28 -10.36 -13.40
CA PRO A 726 -40.34 -11.43 -13.05
C PRO A 726 -41.00 -12.78 -12.74
N ASN A 727 -40.19 -13.84 -12.59
CA ASN A 727 -40.63 -15.15 -12.07
C ASN A 727 -39.87 -15.59 -10.80
N HIS A 728 -40.67 -15.75 -9.74
CA HIS A 728 -40.74 -16.81 -8.71
C HIS A 728 -39.52 -17.66 -8.27
N ALA A 729 -39.19 -17.49 -6.98
CA ALA A 729 -39.35 -18.43 -5.86
C ALA A 729 -39.25 -19.97 -6.07
N GLY A 730 -38.48 -20.61 -5.19
CA GLY A 730 -38.53 -22.05 -4.89
C GLY A 730 -37.76 -22.42 -3.61
N THR A 731 -38.50 -22.59 -2.50
CA THR A 731 -38.11 -23.13 -1.19
C THR A 731 -38.38 -24.64 -1.10
N ALA A 732 -37.47 -25.42 -0.48
CA ALA A 732 -37.68 -26.68 0.30
C ALA A 732 -36.31 -27.35 0.51
N ALA A 733 -35.97 -28.15 1.52
CA ALA A 733 -36.46 -28.51 2.85
C ALA A 733 -35.36 -29.40 3.47
N ALA A 734 -35.31 -29.49 4.80
CA ALA A 734 -34.44 -30.33 5.61
C ALA A 734 -34.70 -31.85 5.40
N ASP A 735 -33.75 -32.73 5.72
CA ASP A 735 -33.65 -33.45 7.01
C ASP A 735 -32.66 -34.65 6.97
N HIS A 736 -32.29 -35.17 8.15
CA HIS A 736 -31.55 -36.45 8.47
C HIS A 736 -29.99 -36.39 8.49
N ALA A 737 -29.25 -36.97 9.45
CA ALA A 737 -29.54 -37.86 10.59
C ALA A 737 -28.42 -37.80 11.66
N ARG A 738 -28.76 -38.11 12.93
CA ARG A 738 -27.86 -38.48 14.04
C ARG A 738 -27.69 -40.00 14.10
N SER A 739 -26.52 -40.52 14.51
CA SER A 739 -26.39 -41.55 15.58
C SER A 739 -24.94 -42.03 15.81
N ALA A 740 -24.66 -42.37 17.08
CA ALA A 740 -23.73 -43.35 17.65
C ALA A 740 -22.26 -42.97 17.98
N ARG A 741 -21.97 -42.99 19.29
CA ARG A 741 -20.63 -42.95 19.93
C ARG A 741 -20.48 -44.15 20.88
N GLY A 742 -19.29 -44.76 20.85
CA GLY A 742 -18.61 -45.50 21.93
C GLY A 742 -18.54 -47.03 21.78
N PRO A 743 -17.60 -47.74 22.46
CA PRO A 743 -16.21 -47.38 22.81
C PRO A 743 -15.17 -48.54 22.60
N ASN A 744 -13.88 -48.21 22.74
CA ASN A 744 -12.69 -49.07 22.93
C ASN A 744 -12.18 -49.96 21.76
N GLY A 745 -10.88 -49.79 21.44
CA GLY A 745 -10.08 -50.76 20.70
C GLY A 745 -8.94 -50.15 19.88
N THR A 746 -7.72 -50.18 20.43
CA THR A 746 -6.40 -50.18 19.75
C THR A 746 -6.40 -50.06 18.22
N ALA A 747 -5.89 -48.93 17.70
CA ALA A 747 -5.62 -48.77 16.27
C ALA A 747 -4.10 -48.81 16.01
N ALA A 748 -3.71 -49.84 15.28
CA ALA A 748 -2.41 -50.00 14.65
C ALA A 748 -2.06 -48.79 13.77
N ILE A 749 -0.76 -48.47 13.69
CA ILE A 749 -0.20 -47.46 12.80
C ILE A 749 -0.31 -47.99 11.36
N GLY A 750 -1.45 -47.71 10.72
CA GLY A 750 -1.66 -47.94 9.30
C GLY A 750 -1.34 -46.68 8.51
N ASN A 751 -0.54 -46.83 7.46
CA ASN A 751 -0.28 -45.80 6.44
C ASN A 751 -1.60 -45.24 5.89
N ALA A 752 -2.00 -44.05 6.34
CA ALA A 752 -3.09 -43.29 5.76
C ALA A 752 -2.51 -42.05 5.06
N CYS A 753 -2.76 -41.95 3.76
CA CYS A 753 -2.47 -40.78 2.94
C CYS A 753 -3.29 -39.57 3.44
N PRO A 754 -2.69 -38.37 3.61
CA PRO A 754 -3.43 -37.20 4.06
C PRO A 754 -4.41 -36.71 2.98
N PRO A 755 -5.57 -36.14 3.34
CA PRO A 755 -6.52 -35.57 2.40
C PRO A 755 -5.91 -34.39 1.62
N PRO A 756 -6.30 -34.15 0.36
CA PRO A 756 -5.69 -33.14 -0.49
C PRO A 756 -6.02 -31.72 0.03
N GLY A 757 -4.99 -30.88 0.14
CA GLY A 757 -5.12 -29.45 0.46
C GLY A 757 -4.36 -28.95 1.69
N ARG A 758 -3.52 -29.76 2.33
CA ARG A 758 -2.67 -29.30 3.45
C ARG A 758 -1.25 -28.98 2.96
N SER A 759 -0.81 -27.73 3.17
CA SER A 759 0.60 -27.34 3.02
C SER A 759 1.48 -28.14 4.01
N VAL A 760 2.75 -28.29 3.67
CA VAL A 760 3.71 -28.98 4.54
C VAL A 760 3.78 -28.25 5.89
N PRO A 761 3.54 -28.93 7.03
CA PRO A 761 3.59 -28.32 8.35
C PRO A 761 4.94 -27.61 8.60
N LEU A 762 4.90 -26.46 9.27
CA LEU A 762 6.10 -25.73 9.64
C LEU A 762 6.92 -26.55 10.66
N LEU A 763 8.23 -26.29 10.69
CA LEU A 763 9.17 -27.04 11.55
C LEU A 763 8.77 -26.97 13.03
N GLY A 764 8.28 -25.80 13.48
CA GLY A 764 7.81 -25.59 14.84
C GLY A 764 6.56 -26.41 15.20
N ASP A 765 5.62 -26.53 14.26
CA ASP A 765 4.42 -27.34 14.46
C ASP A 765 4.77 -28.83 14.56
N LEU A 766 5.70 -29.31 13.72
CA LEU A 766 6.21 -30.67 13.78
C LEU A 766 6.97 -30.96 15.09
N LEU A 767 7.76 -30.01 15.60
CA LEU A 767 8.44 -30.15 16.89
C LEU A 767 7.44 -30.30 18.05
N ILE A 768 6.28 -29.64 17.96
CA ILE A 768 5.22 -29.73 18.98
C ILE A 768 4.40 -31.01 18.79
N GLU A 769 4.00 -31.35 17.56
CA GLU A 769 3.20 -32.54 17.24
C GLU A 769 3.93 -33.85 17.54
N LEU A 770 5.23 -33.91 17.29
CA LEU A 770 6.08 -35.06 17.60
C LEU A 770 6.52 -35.10 19.07
N GLY A 771 6.11 -34.12 19.89
CA GLY A 771 6.38 -34.09 21.32
C GLY A 771 7.82 -33.72 21.71
N HIS A 772 8.62 -33.23 20.74
CA HIS A 772 10.01 -32.80 20.97
C HIS A 772 10.10 -31.49 21.76
N VAL A 773 9.05 -30.65 21.73
CA VAL A 773 8.95 -29.42 22.55
C VAL A 773 7.52 -29.16 23.00
N ARG A 774 7.33 -28.68 24.23
CA ARG A 774 6.03 -28.18 24.70
C ARG A 774 5.74 -26.82 24.08
N ARG A 775 4.50 -26.56 23.66
CA ARG A 775 4.09 -25.27 23.04
C ARG A 775 4.50 -24.04 23.87
N SER A 776 4.35 -24.08 25.19
CA SER A 776 4.78 -22.98 26.07
C SER A 776 6.30 -22.74 26.08
N ALA A 777 7.11 -23.78 25.92
CA ALA A 777 8.56 -23.65 25.83
C ALA A 777 9.01 -23.15 24.45
N PHE A 778 8.29 -23.55 23.39
CA PHE A 778 8.48 -23.06 22.04
C PHE A 778 8.17 -21.56 21.92
N ASP A 779 7.02 -21.12 22.43
CA ASP A 779 6.60 -19.71 22.42
C ASP A 779 7.56 -18.83 23.24
N ALA A 780 8.07 -19.35 24.37
CA ALA A 780 9.07 -18.67 25.18
C ALA A 780 10.42 -18.50 24.45
N ALA A 781 10.84 -19.48 23.65
CA ALA A 781 12.04 -19.40 22.82
C ALA A 781 11.85 -18.38 21.68
N LEU A 782 10.68 -18.38 21.02
CA LEU A 782 10.33 -17.41 19.97
C LEU A 782 10.30 -15.97 20.48
N GLY A 783 9.87 -15.72 21.71
CA GLY A 783 9.85 -14.37 22.29
C GLY A 783 11.25 -13.75 22.40
N ARG A 784 12.29 -14.58 22.54
CA ARG A 784 13.70 -14.16 22.70
C ARG A 784 14.49 -14.24 21.40
N TYR A 785 14.10 -15.11 20.48
CA TYR A 785 14.76 -15.32 19.20
C TYR A 785 14.80 -14.05 18.34
N ARG A 786 15.97 -13.75 17.79
CA ARG A 786 16.21 -12.67 16.83
C ARG A 786 16.91 -13.26 15.60
N PRO A 787 16.23 -13.41 14.44
CA PRO A 787 16.80 -14.03 13.24
C PRO A 787 18.11 -13.41 12.77
N GLU A 788 18.28 -12.10 12.99
CA GLU A 788 19.44 -11.32 12.57
C GLU A 788 20.71 -11.62 13.38
N HIS A 789 20.56 -12.11 14.61
CA HIS A 789 21.66 -12.40 15.53
C HIS A 789 21.82 -13.91 15.80
N ASP A 790 20.71 -14.64 15.88
CA ASP A 790 20.63 -16.00 16.39
C ASP A 790 20.59 -17.08 15.29
N GLY A 791 20.70 -16.68 14.02
CA GLY A 791 20.79 -17.60 12.89
C GLY A 791 19.47 -18.35 12.62
N ARG A 792 19.52 -19.69 12.48
CA ARG A 792 18.34 -20.52 12.20
C ARG A 792 17.66 -20.93 13.51
N ILE A 793 16.34 -20.80 13.57
CA ILE A 793 15.55 -21.09 14.78
C ILE A 793 15.78 -22.49 15.35
N GLY A 794 15.94 -23.52 14.50
CA GLY A 794 16.24 -24.88 14.95
C GLY A 794 17.58 -24.97 15.69
N GLU A 795 18.61 -24.31 15.17
CA GLU A 795 19.95 -24.27 15.78
C GLU A 795 19.94 -23.47 17.09
N TYR A 796 19.26 -22.33 17.11
CA TYR A 796 19.04 -21.53 18.31
C TYR A 796 18.38 -22.34 19.44
N MET A 797 17.34 -23.11 19.12
CA MET A 797 16.63 -23.93 20.09
C MET A 797 17.48 -25.09 20.64
N VAL A 798 18.41 -25.63 19.84
CA VAL A 798 19.38 -26.64 20.29
C VAL A 798 20.42 -26.00 21.22
N GLU A 799 20.96 -24.84 20.85
CA GLU A 799 21.95 -24.10 21.64
C GLU A 799 21.43 -23.68 23.02
N HIS A 800 20.14 -23.31 23.09
CA HIS A 800 19.49 -22.89 24.32
C HIS A 800 18.83 -24.05 25.10
N GLY A 801 19.08 -25.30 24.69
CA GLY A 801 18.61 -26.50 25.38
C GLY A 801 17.10 -26.70 25.37
N VAL A 802 16.38 -26.07 24.43
CA VAL A 802 14.92 -26.17 24.29
C VAL A 802 14.54 -27.47 23.58
N ILE A 803 15.37 -27.93 22.64
CA ILE A 803 15.25 -29.21 21.93
C ILE A 803 16.61 -29.88 21.82
N SER A 804 16.64 -31.20 21.58
CA SER A 804 17.90 -31.92 21.31
C SER A 804 18.29 -31.83 19.83
N ARG A 805 19.58 -31.97 19.50
CA ARG A 805 20.02 -32.02 18.09
C ARG A 805 19.42 -33.21 17.34
N ALA A 806 19.28 -34.36 18.01
CA ALA A 806 18.61 -35.53 17.46
C ALA A 806 17.11 -35.26 17.14
N SER A 807 16.43 -34.50 17.99
CA SER A 807 15.04 -34.08 17.76
C SER A 807 14.92 -33.15 16.55
N LEU A 808 15.86 -32.24 16.36
CA LEU A 808 15.87 -31.34 15.20
C LEU A 808 16.08 -32.10 13.89
N ASP A 809 17.01 -33.05 13.87
CA ASP A 809 17.31 -33.87 12.69
C ASP A 809 16.11 -34.75 12.29
N ASP A 810 15.45 -35.38 13.27
CA ASP A 810 14.23 -36.18 13.09
C ASP A 810 13.10 -35.37 12.44
N VAL A 811 12.85 -34.15 12.93
CA VAL A 811 11.82 -33.27 12.37
C VAL A 811 12.17 -32.79 10.95
N ILE A 812 13.44 -32.49 10.68
CA ILE A 812 13.89 -32.09 9.33
C ILE A 812 13.69 -33.24 8.35
N GLU A 813 13.98 -34.48 8.75
CA GLU A 813 13.77 -35.64 7.91
C GLU A 813 12.27 -35.91 7.66
N GLN A 814 11.44 -35.80 8.70
CA GLN A 814 9.98 -35.92 8.59
C GLN A 814 9.40 -34.87 7.63
N GLN A 815 9.84 -33.62 7.73
CA GLN A 815 9.40 -32.52 6.87
C GLN A 815 9.83 -32.73 5.40
N ARG A 816 11.03 -33.27 5.17
CA ARG A 816 11.50 -33.66 3.83
C ARG A 816 10.67 -34.78 3.23
N ARG A 817 10.32 -35.81 4.02
CA ARG A 817 9.43 -36.90 3.57
C ARG A 817 8.03 -36.40 3.20
N LEU A 818 7.46 -35.49 3.99
CA LEU A 818 6.16 -34.88 3.70
C LEU A 818 6.19 -33.97 2.47
N ARG A 819 7.30 -33.25 2.23
CA ARG A 819 7.53 -32.49 0.99
C ARG A 819 7.61 -33.38 -0.24
N ALA A 820 8.30 -34.51 -0.13
CA ALA A 820 8.46 -35.46 -1.23
C ALA A 820 7.15 -36.21 -1.58
N ALA A 821 6.19 -36.28 -0.64
CA ALA A 821 4.92 -36.98 -0.83
C ALA A 821 3.80 -36.13 -1.46
N LEU A 822 4.03 -34.83 -1.71
CA LEU A 822 3.05 -33.97 -2.39
C LEU A 822 3.08 -34.20 -3.92
N PRO A 823 1.95 -34.54 -4.56
CA PRO A 823 1.88 -34.59 -6.02
C PRO A 823 2.06 -33.17 -6.60
N ALA A 824 2.90 -33.04 -7.62
CA ALA A 824 3.03 -31.79 -8.39
C ALA A 824 1.70 -31.51 -9.10
N THR A 825 0.92 -30.55 -8.59
CA THR A 825 -0.26 -30.01 -9.27
C THR A 825 0.19 -29.34 -10.57
N THR A 826 -0.11 -30.01 -11.69
CA THR A 826 -0.02 -29.51 -13.08
C THR A 826 -0.92 -28.33 -13.34
#